data_AF-A0A7V2B020-F1
#
_entry.id   AF-A0A7V2B020-F1
#
_cell.length_a   1.000
_cell.length_b   1.000
_cell.length_c   1.000
_cell.angle_alpha   90.00
_cell.angle_beta   90.00
_cell.angle_gamma   90.00
#
_symmetry.space_group_name_H-M   'P 1'
#
loop_
_entity.id
_entity.type
_entity.pdbx_description
1 polymer ?
#
loop_
_entity_poly.entity_id
_entity_poly.type
_entity_poly.pdbx_seq_one_letter_code
_entity_poly.pdbx_strand_id
1 'polypeptide(L)'
;MVQTFSGTQLPFRYQELNGDQTLSAVGEYLEVLTPEPETGRLRPTWRVEVIRTPSRPPSLGDRYLLAVDNDGIDSDPNSWQIFRIAWSDFGPLGRFDPARVAGFRLQAGAKPTYGLRELWIGRVEAVSHDLEGTPLPPPQGVRAVAGDSSVVLYWEPVAGAVRYRVYRQDEEALPFHLLAEVVPPEDYADLAVRNGQTYTYVLRSVDAQGRVSSDSAPVQAIPQAGLEDAFLELVQRRAFTYFWQEANPTNGLIRDRSRPESPASIAAVGFGLSALTVGIDRGWISRDQGRGRVLRTLEFFWKAPQHAASNATGYQGFFYHFLDMQSGQRAWQSELSTIDTALLLAGVLHVRQYFDGQEPEEVRIRALADSLYHRVRWRWFAPRMPLLALGWTPESGFLPYDWTGYNEAMILYLLALGAPADSLPSAAWQAWTQTYRWATHYGYSFVEFPPLFGHQYSHVWIDFRGIQDAYMRQKGIDYFENSRRATLAQQAYHLANPNRYPNYGADEWGLTASDVPGGYLARGAPPPQNDEGTLAPTAPAGSIVFTPEASLWALRTMYRRYRNRLWGPYGFRDAYNVQQNWFATDYLGIDQGPIVLMIENLRTGAIWRRMMTHEAIVQGLARAGFRPVSTSAAPLGTCDPQSLRCFPNPFTRRLEVQYVLEGVARVGVTVYDVLGRVVAAYAPHWQPSGLQHMVLEATSWPAGPLLLELRGDSMRANCLLIHLKP
;
A
#
# COMPACT_ATOMS: atom_id res chain seq x y z
N MET A 1 12.73 -40.63 -3.90
CA MET A 1 12.98 -41.94 -3.26
C MET A 1 11.70 -42.36 -2.54
N VAL A 2 11.24 -43.60 -2.71
CA VAL A 2 10.03 -44.12 -2.05
C VAL A 2 10.46 -45.17 -1.03
N GLN A 3 10.01 -45.06 0.22
CA GLN A 3 10.33 -46.03 1.28
C GLN A 3 9.16 -46.24 2.24
N THR A 4 9.11 -47.41 2.86
CA THR A 4 8.16 -47.70 3.94
C THR A 4 8.53 -46.95 5.23
N PHE A 5 7.60 -46.89 6.18
CA PHE A 5 7.84 -46.35 7.53
C PHE A 5 9.02 -47.04 8.25
N SER A 6 9.29 -48.31 7.95
CA SER A 6 10.44 -49.07 8.47
C SER A 6 11.75 -48.80 7.73
N GLY A 7 11.80 -47.84 6.80
CA GLY A 7 12.98 -47.49 6.03
C GLY A 7 13.30 -48.43 4.86
N THR A 8 12.37 -49.31 4.48
CA THR A 8 12.57 -50.22 3.33
C THR A 8 12.35 -49.46 2.04
N GLN A 9 13.38 -49.36 1.19
CA GLN A 9 13.25 -48.73 -0.13
C GLN A 9 12.37 -49.56 -1.04
N LEU A 10 11.39 -48.91 -1.68
CA LEU A 10 10.48 -49.53 -2.62
C LEU A 10 10.83 -49.08 -4.05
N PRO A 11 10.94 -50.02 -5.01
CA PRO A 11 11.09 -49.68 -6.41
C PRO A 11 9.84 -48.94 -6.91
N PHE A 12 10.04 -47.93 -7.74
CA PHE A 12 8.95 -47.15 -8.34
C PHE A 12 9.28 -46.81 -9.78
N ARG A 13 8.25 -46.49 -10.56
CA ARG A 13 8.37 -45.88 -11.89
C ARG A 13 7.50 -44.63 -11.95
N TYR A 14 7.86 -43.65 -12.77
CA TYR A 14 7.08 -42.43 -12.93
C TYR A 14 6.98 -42.05 -14.41
N GLN A 15 5.94 -41.31 -14.75
CA GLN A 15 5.74 -40.69 -16.06
C GLN A 15 5.61 -39.19 -15.85
N GLU A 16 6.49 -38.46 -16.52
CA GLU A 16 6.60 -37.01 -16.49
C GLU A 16 6.52 -36.51 -17.93
N LEU A 17 5.71 -35.47 -18.17
CA LEU A 17 5.37 -35.02 -19.51
C LEU A 17 6.04 -33.71 -19.88
N ASN A 18 6.47 -32.93 -18.89
CA ASN A 18 6.96 -31.56 -19.09
C ASN A 18 8.45 -31.35 -18.77
N GLY A 19 9.16 -32.34 -18.21
CA GLY A 19 10.61 -32.32 -18.03
C GLY A 19 11.11 -31.46 -16.86
N ASP A 20 10.23 -31.07 -15.93
CA ASP A 20 10.54 -30.24 -14.77
C ASP A 20 10.93 -31.02 -13.49
N GLN A 21 10.96 -32.34 -13.57
CA GLN A 21 11.21 -33.31 -12.49
C GLN A 21 10.18 -33.28 -11.35
N THR A 22 8.96 -32.84 -11.63
CA THR A 22 7.83 -32.80 -10.70
C THR A 22 6.59 -33.52 -11.26
N LEU A 23 5.59 -33.77 -10.42
CA LEU A 23 4.27 -34.28 -10.84
C LEU A 23 3.28 -33.11 -10.79
N SER A 24 3.37 -32.22 -11.77
CA SER A 24 2.68 -30.92 -11.80
C SER A 24 1.58 -30.82 -12.86
N ALA A 25 1.54 -31.76 -13.82
CA ALA A 25 0.58 -31.76 -14.92
C ALA A 25 -0.41 -32.95 -14.88
N VAL A 26 -1.61 -32.73 -15.44
CA VAL A 26 -2.63 -33.77 -15.60
C VAL A 26 -2.11 -34.84 -16.55
N GLY A 27 -2.14 -36.11 -16.11
CA GLY A 27 -1.58 -37.25 -16.84
C GLY A 27 -0.20 -37.69 -16.37
N GLU A 28 0.43 -36.97 -15.44
CA GLU A 28 1.67 -37.39 -14.78
C GLU A 28 1.36 -38.29 -13.58
N TYR A 29 2.17 -39.34 -13.40
CA TYR A 29 1.96 -40.30 -12.33
C TYR A 29 3.24 -40.93 -11.79
N LEU A 30 3.13 -41.46 -10.57
CA LEU A 30 4.12 -42.32 -9.92
C LEU A 30 3.48 -43.64 -9.51
N GLU A 31 4.09 -44.74 -9.89
CA GLU A 31 3.66 -46.09 -9.51
C GLU A 31 4.69 -46.74 -8.58
N VAL A 32 4.24 -47.10 -7.38
CA VAL A 32 5.03 -47.88 -6.42
C VAL A 32 4.87 -49.36 -6.74
N LEU A 33 6.00 -50.04 -6.87
CA LEU A 33 6.05 -51.45 -7.22
C LEU A 33 6.34 -52.28 -5.97
N THR A 34 5.57 -53.34 -5.79
CA THR A 34 5.84 -54.33 -4.74
C THR A 34 5.91 -55.73 -5.35
N PRO A 35 6.77 -56.62 -4.82
CA PRO A 35 6.86 -57.99 -5.31
C PRO A 35 5.57 -58.76 -5.02
N GLU A 36 5.13 -59.56 -5.99
CA GLU A 36 4.07 -60.55 -5.79
C GLU A 36 4.53 -61.64 -4.81
N PRO A 37 3.67 -62.04 -3.85
CA PRO A 37 4.04 -63.05 -2.84
C PRO A 37 4.51 -64.39 -3.44
N GLU A 38 3.98 -64.76 -4.61
CA GLU A 38 4.19 -66.07 -5.23
C GLU A 38 5.35 -66.08 -6.24
N THR A 39 5.57 -64.98 -6.96
CA THR A 39 6.50 -64.95 -8.11
C THR A 39 7.70 -64.03 -7.89
N GLY A 40 7.68 -63.19 -6.85
CA GLY A 40 8.68 -62.14 -6.63
C GLY A 40 8.67 -61.04 -7.68
N ARG A 41 7.79 -61.11 -8.69
CA ARG A 41 7.73 -60.13 -9.78
C ARG A 41 7.16 -58.81 -9.26
N LEU A 42 7.83 -57.71 -9.59
CA LEU A 42 7.36 -56.38 -9.24
C LEU A 42 6.09 -56.04 -10.02
N ARG A 43 4.99 -55.78 -9.30
CA ARG A 43 3.74 -55.26 -9.87
C ARG A 43 3.43 -53.88 -9.31
N PRO A 44 2.78 -52.99 -10.08
CA PRO A 44 2.25 -51.75 -9.55
C PRO A 44 1.15 -52.05 -8.54
N THR A 45 1.35 -51.66 -7.28
CA THR A 45 0.35 -51.79 -6.20
C THR A 45 -0.29 -50.46 -5.85
N TRP A 46 0.41 -49.35 -6.10
CA TRP A 46 -0.09 -48.01 -5.82
C TRP A 46 0.23 -47.09 -7.00
N ARG A 47 -0.76 -46.34 -7.47
CA ARG A 47 -0.61 -45.28 -8.48
C ARG A 47 -1.01 -43.94 -7.87
N VAL A 48 -0.11 -42.98 -7.95
CA VAL A 48 -0.27 -41.60 -7.51
C VAL A 48 -0.35 -40.74 -8.75
N GLU A 49 -1.50 -40.11 -8.99
CA GLU A 49 -1.77 -39.30 -10.18
C GLU A 49 -2.39 -37.97 -9.76
N VAL A 50 -2.08 -36.91 -10.50
CA VAL A 50 -2.67 -35.57 -10.32
C VAL A 50 -4.03 -35.54 -11.02
N ILE A 51 -5.11 -35.40 -10.24
CA ILE A 51 -6.48 -35.28 -10.77
C ILE A 51 -7.15 -34.05 -10.15
N ARG A 52 -7.76 -33.19 -10.98
CA ARG A 52 -8.43 -31.93 -10.61
C ARG A 52 -9.59 -32.13 -9.61
N THR A 53 -9.92 -31.06 -8.88
CA THR A 53 -11.13 -30.86 -8.06
C THR A 53 -12.42 -31.00 -8.89
N PRO A 54 -13.52 -31.56 -8.34
CA PRO A 54 -14.60 -32.11 -9.16
C PRO A 54 -15.69 -31.10 -9.57
N SER A 55 -16.22 -31.29 -10.78
CA SER A 55 -17.32 -30.57 -11.44
C SER A 55 -18.71 -31.26 -11.28
N ARG A 56 -18.87 -32.15 -10.29
CA ARG A 56 -20.10 -32.98 -10.09
C ARG A 56 -20.28 -33.46 -8.65
N PRO A 57 -21.51 -33.90 -8.25
CA PRO A 57 -21.76 -34.52 -6.94
C PRO A 57 -20.92 -35.80 -6.68
N PRO A 58 -20.61 -36.12 -5.41
CA PRO A 58 -19.75 -37.26 -5.07
C PRO A 58 -20.26 -38.61 -5.57
N SER A 59 -19.43 -39.28 -6.35
CA SER A 59 -19.55 -40.67 -6.79
C SER A 59 -18.60 -41.58 -5.99
N LEU A 60 -18.86 -42.88 -6.00
CA LEU A 60 -18.02 -43.85 -5.29
C LEU A 60 -16.58 -43.77 -5.86
N GLY A 61 -15.59 -43.42 -5.04
CA GLY A 61 -14.18 -43.26 -5.44
C GLY A 61 -13.70 -41.82 -5.66
N ASP A 62 -14.57 -40.81 -5.59
CA ASP A 62 -14.18 -39.40 -5.70
C ASP A 62 -13.34 -38.94 -4.48
N ARG A 63 -12.42 -37.98 -4.71
CA ARG A 63 -11.53 -37.41 -3.69
C ARG A 63 -11.68 -35.89 -3.65
N TYR A 64 -11.84 -35.32 -2.46
CA TYR A 64 -12.04 -33.89 -2.26
C TYR A 64 -10.86 -33.31 -1.45
N LEU A 65 -10.32 -32.18 -1.89
CA LEU A 65 -9.24 -31.47 -1.21
C LEU A 65 -9.83 -30.24 -0.52
N LEU A 66 -9.71 -30.18 0.80
CA LEU A 66 -10.01 -28.99 1.58
C LEU A 66 -8.69 -28.34 1.99
N ALA A 67 -8.55 -27.04 1.71
CA ALA A 67 -7.52 -26.24 2.35
C ALA A 67 -7.98 -25.92 3.77
N VAL A 68 -7.30 -26.48 4.77
CA VAL A 68 -7.50 -26.07 6.17
C VAL A 68 -6.61 -24.86 6.40
N ASP A 69 -7.22 -23.71 6.64
CA ASP A 69 -6.50 -22.53 7.12
C ASP A 69 -6.13 -22.74 8.59
N ASN A 70 -4.93 -22.32 8.98
CA ASN A 70 -4.41 -22.53 10.35
C ASN A 70 -4.91 -21.45 11.32
N ASP A 71 -5.77 -20.54 10.88
CA ASP A 71 -6.35 -19.48 11.70
C ASP A 71 -7.26 -20.08 12.79
N GLY A 72 -6.71 -20.12 14.02
CA GLY A 72 -7.37 -20.64 15.21
C GLY A 72 -6.67 -21.82 15.89
N ILE A 73 -5.58 -22.34 15.31
CA ILE A 73 -4.65 -23.22 16.01
C ILE A 73 -3.66 -22.32 16.74
N ASP A 74 -3.59 -22.41 18.07
CA ASP A 74 -2.63 -21.62 18.82
C ASP A 74 -1.18 -22.05 18.50
N SER A 75 -0.20 -21.22 18.88
CA SER A 75 1.20 -21.46 18.56
C SER A 75 1.88 -22.44 19.52
N ASP A 76 1.16 -23.11 20.43
CA ASP A 76 1.74 -24.09 21.36
C ASP A 76 1.89 -25.46 20.66
N PRO A 77 3.12 -25.88 20.32
CA PRO A 77 3.34 -27.14 19.63
C PRO A 77 3.12 -28.38 20.52
N ASN A 78 2.86 -28.19 21.83
CA ASN A 78 2.78 -29.28 22.81
C ASN A 78 1.36 -29.56 23.31
N SER A 79 0.36 -28.80 22.85
CA SER A 79 -1.03 -28.97 23.28
C SER A 79 -1.85 -29.73 22.23
N TRP A 80 -2.79 -30.55 22.70
CA TRP A 80 -3.77 -31.19 21.83
C TRP A 80 -4.79 -30.16 21.36
N GLN A 81 -4.84 -29.94 20.06
CA GLN A 81 -5.72 -28.96 19.43
C GLN A 81 -6.95 -29.65 18.84
N ILE A 82 -8.13 -29.05 19.06
CA ILE A 82 -9.39 -29.51 18.45
C ILE A 82 -9.73 -28.58 17.30
N PHE A 83 -9.63 -29.09 16.07
CA PHE A 83 -10.16 -28.41 14.89
C PHE A 83 -11.39 -29.15 14.37
N ARG A 84 -12.37 -28.40 13.83
CA ARG A 84 -13.60 -28.96 13.28
C ARG A 84 -13.76 -28.51 11.84
N ILE A 85 -14.10 -29.44 10.96
CA ILE A 85 -14.40 -29.18 9.56
C ILE A 85 -15.90 -29.43 9.39
N ALA A 86 -16.64 -28.44 8.90
CA ALA A 86 -18.07 -28.63 8.67
C ALA A 86 -18.27 -29.53 7.44
N TRP A 87 -19.26 -30.43 7.49
CA TRP A 87 -19.56 -31.29 6.34
C TRP A 87 -19.93 -30.50 5.08
N SER A 88 -20.49 -29.29 5.25
CA SER A 88 -20.77 -28.33 4.18
C SER A 88 -19.53 -27.78 3.47
N ASP A 89 -18.33 -28.00 4.02
CA ASP A 89 -17.07 -27.55 3.43
C ASP A 89 -16.54 -28.55 2.37
N PHE A 90 -17.08 -29.77 2.32
CA PHE A 90 -16.69 -30.82 1.35
C PHE A 90 -17.50 -30.78 0.03
N GLY A 91 -18.48 -29.89 -0.11
CA GLY A 91 -19.31 -29.77 -1.33
C GLY A 91 -20.65 -29.07 -1.06
N PRO A 92 -21.47 -28.80 -2.08
CA PRO A 92 -22.74 -28.09 -1.92
C PRO A 92 -23.67 -28.81 -0.93
N LEU A 93 -24.21 -28.04 0.01
CA LEU A 93 -25.19 -28.49 1.01
C LEU A 93 -26.40 -29.16 0.33
N GLY A 94 -26.74 -30.38 0.77
CA GLY A 94 -27.98 -31.07 0.41
C GLY A 94 -27.85 -32.41 -0.31
N ARG A 95 -26.65 -32.89 -0.66
CA ARG A 95 -26.45 -34.21 -1.32
C ARG A 95 -25.20 -35.00 -0.88
N PHE A 96 -24.69 -34.74 0.32
CA PHE A 96 -23.57 -35.49 0.89
C PHE A 96 -24.09 -36.59 1.81
N ASP A 97 -23.67 -37.83 1.58
CA ASP A 97 -24.03 -38.99 2.39
C ASP A 97 -22.80 -39.39 3.25
N PRO A 98 -22.84 -39.17 4.58
CA PRO A 98 -21.74 -39.49 5.49
C PRO A 98 -21.34 -40.97 5.46
N ALA A 99 -22.26 -41.87 5.10
CA ALA A 99 -21.98 -43.31 5.00
C ALA A 99 -21.00 -43.64 3.85
N ARG A 100 -20.72 -42.68 2.96
CA ARG A 100 -19.82 -42.84 1.81
C ARG A 100 -18.40 -42.33 2.08
N VAL A 101 -18.12 -41.83 3.28
CA VAL A 101 -16.77 -41.39 3.68
C VAL A 101 -15.93 -42.60 4.05
N ALA A 102 -14.97 -42.95 3.20
CA ALA A 102 -14.07 -44.08 3.43
C ALA A 102 -12.85 -43.74 4.32
N GLY A 103 -12.51 -42.44 4.47
CA GLY A 103 -11.39 -41.98 5.29
C GLY A 103 -10.94 -40.56 4.97
N PHE A 104 -9.94 -40.07 5.70
CA PHE A 104 -9.34 -38.75 5.52
C PHE A 104 -7.93 -38.87 4.92
N ARG A 105 -7.55 -37.94 4.05
CA ARG A 105 -6.20 -37.85 3.47
C ARG A 105 -5.58 -36.52 3.83
N LEU A 106 -4.33 -36.54 4.26
CA LEU A 106 -3.50 -35.35 4.45
C LEU A 106 -2.61 -35.16 3.24
N GLN A 107 -2.44 -33.90 2.85
CA GLN A 107 -1.55 -33.51 1.77
C GLN A 107 -0.69 -32.32 2.23
N ALA A 108 0.58 -32.31 1.82
CA ALA A 108 1.45 -31.18 2.07
C ALA A 108 0.94 -29.93 1.32
N GLY A 109 0.96 -28.77 1.99
CA GLY A 109 0.55 -27.50 1.39
C GLY A 109 1.53 -26.98 0.33
N ALA A 110 1.10 -25.99 -0.45
CA ALA A 110 1.83 -25.45 -1.61
C ALA A 110 3.07 -24.58 -1.27
N LYS A 111 3.44 -24.42 0.01
CA LYS A 111 4.59 -23.62 0.44
C LYS A 111 5.79 -24.51 0.78
N PRO A 112 7.02 -24.14 0.40
CA PRO A 112 8.22 -24.85 0.83
C PRO A 112 8.41 -24.62 2.34
N THR A 113 8.33 -25.70 3.11
CA THR A 113 8.74 -25.72 4.51
C THR A 113 10.05 -26.49 4.62
N TYR A 114 11.10 -25.84 5.14
CA TYR A 114 12.37 -26.49 5.45
C TYR A 114 12.27 -27.19 6.82
N GLY A 115 12.81 -28.41 6.91
CA GLY A 115 12.92 -29.18 8.16
C GLY A 115 11.85 -30.26 8.35
N LEU A 116 12.20 -31.30 9.12
CA LEU A 116 11.29 -32.38 9.50
C LEU A 116 10.29 -31.85 10.53
N ARG A 117 9.00 -32.05 10.31
CA ARG A 117 7.94 -31.72 11.28
C ARG A 117 7.11 -32.95 11.59
N GLU A 118 6.73 -33.04 12.85
CA GLU A 118 5.90 -34.12 13.38
C GLU A 118 4.54 -33.53 13.75
N LEU A 119 3.47 -34.15 13.23
CA LEU A 119 2.10 -33.79 13.54
C LEU A 119 1.44 -34.99 14.22
N TRP A 120 1.00 -34.80 15.46
CA TRP A 120 0.28 -35.81 16.21
C TRP A 120 -1.22 -35.64 15.96
N ILE A 121 -1.86 -36.68 15.42
CA ILE A 121 -3.31 -36.69 15.22
C ILE A 121 -3.91 -37.70 16.19
N GLY A 122 -4.79 -37.19 17.04
CA GLY A 122 -5.45 -37.95 18.08
C GLY A 122 -6.82 -38.43 17.60
N ARG A 123 -7.86 -37.96 18.26
CA ARG A 123 -9.25 -38.37 17.97
C ARG A 123 -9.76 -37.72 16.69
N VAL A 124 -10.07 -38.54 15.69
CA VAL A 124 -10.80 -38.15 14.47
C VAL A 124 -12.17 -38.79 14.51
N GLU A 125 -13.22 -37.98 14.63
CA GLU A 125 -14.60 -38.45 14.74
C GLU A 125 -15.56 -37.55 13.97
N ALA A 126 -16.58 -38.18 13.38
CA ALA A 126 -17.74 -37.47 12.86
C ALA A 126 -18.65 -37.14 14.04
N VAL A 127 -18.71 -35.87 14.41
CA VAL A 127 -19.64 -35.38 15.44
C VAL A 127 -20.86 -34.76 14.76
N SER A 128 -22.06 -35.25 15.08
CA SER A 128 -23.28 -34.47 14.87
C SER A 128 -23.29 -33.39 15.94
N HIS A 129 -22.85 -32.20 15.58
CA HIS A 129 -23.03 -31.04 16.43
C HIS A 129 -24.40 -30.47 16.11
N ASP A 130 -25.41 -30.95 16.84
CA ASP A 130 -26.53 -30.09 17.17
C ASP A 130 -25.95 -29.01 18.09
N LEU A 131 -25.27 -28.02 17.51
CA LEU A 131 -24.92 -26.81 18.24
C LEU A 131 -26.26 -26.20 18.65
N GLU A 132 -26.70 -26.46 19.88
CA GLU A 132 -27.96 -25.92 20.39
C GLU A 132 -28.03 -24.41 20.13
N GLY A 133 -29.12 -23.98 19.50
CA GLY A 133 -29.37 -22.58 19.14
C GLY A 133 -29.24 -22.28 17.64
N THR A 134 -30.03 -21.32 17.20
CA THR A 134 -30.13 -20.91 15.80
C THR A 134 -28.80 -20.32 15.30
N PRO A 135 -28.28 -20.75 14.13
CA PRO A 135 -27.17 -20.08 13.47
C PRO A 135 -27.46 -18.59 13.27
N LEU A 136 -26.40 -17.78 13.20
CA LEU A 136 -26.53 -16.36 12.84
C LEU A 136 -27.23 -16.18 11.48
N PRO A 137 -27.85 -15.01 11.20
CA PRO A 137 -28.36 -14.73 9.87
C PRO A 137 -27.23 -14.59 8.83
N PRO A 138 -27.48 -14.88 7.54
CA PRO A 138 -26.49 -14.64 6.49
C PRO A 138 -26.14 -13.14 6.38
N PRO A 139 -24.91 -12.80 5.94
CA PRO A 139 -24.54 -11.42 5.66
C PRO A 139 -25.49 -10.76 4.67
N GLN A 140 -25.88 -9.52 4.96
CA GLN A 140 -26.74 -8.69 4.12
C GLN A 140 -25.94 -7.57 3.47
N GLY A 141 -26.55 -6.86 2.51
CA GLY A 141 -25.91 -5.74 1.81
C GLY A 141 -24.66 -6.12 1.02
N VAL A 142 -24.51 -7.40 0.66
CA VAL A 142 -23.34 -7.88 -0.07
C VAL A 142 -23.25 -7.17 -1.41
N ARG A 143 -22.09 -6.60 -1.71
CA ARG A 143 -21.78 -5.96 -3.00
C ARG A 143 -20.36 -6.28 -3.43
N ALA A 144 -20.16 -6.46 -4.73
CA ALA A 144 -18.84 -6.68 -5.34
C ALA A 144 -18.46 -5.48 -6.21
N VAL A 145 -17.23 -4.97 -6.01
CA VAL A 145 -16.64 -3.89 -6.81
C VAL A 145 -15.48 -4.46 -7.60
N ALA A 146 -15.62 -4.51 -8.92
CA ALA A 146 -14.58 -4.95 -9.83
C ALA A 146 -13.59 -3.82 -10.14
N GLY A 147 -12.31 -4.15 -10.23
CA GLY A 147 -11.25 -3.27 -10.71
C GLY A 147 -10.28 -4.02 -11.62
N ASP A 148 -9.12 -3.43 -11.91
CA ASP A 148 -8.06 -4.14 -12.63
C ASP A 148 -7.46 -5.24 -11.75
N SER A 149 -7.64 -6.49 -12.19
CA SER A 149 -7.10 -7.68 -11.54
C SER A 149 -7.42 -7.75 -10.05
N SER A 150 -8.62 -7.27 -9.67
CA SER A 150 -9.10 -7.17 -8.30
C SER A 150 -10.64 -7.17 -8.25
N VAL A 151 -11.21 -7.81 -7.22
CA VAL A 151 -12.61 -7.64 -6.82
C VAL A 151 -12.64 -7.37 -5.32
N VAL A 152 -13.35 -6.34 -4.88
CA VAL A 152 -13.56 -6.07 -3.46
C VAL A 152 -15.02 -6.30 -3.09
N LEU A 153 -15.23 -7.19 -2.13
CA LEU A 153 -16.51 -7.47 -1.52
C LEU A 153 -16.70 -6.60 -0.28
N TYR A 154 -17.93 -6.14 -0.07
CA TYR A 154 -18.37 -5.46 1.15
C TYR A 154 -19.70 -6.03 1.60
N TRP A 155 -19.95 -6.05 2.91
CA TRP A 155 -21.21 -6.49 3.49
C TRP A 155 -21.51 -5.77 4.81
N GLU A 156 -22.72 -5.93 5.32
CA GLU A 156 -23.12 -5.37 6.61
C GLU A 156 -22.65 -6.25 7.78
N PRO A 157 -22.21 -5.66 8.90
CA PRO A 157 -21.85 -6.41 10.10
C PRO A 157 -23.03 -7.25 10.62
N VAL A 158 -22.73 -8.48 11.03
CA VAL A 158 -23.71 -9.42 11.59
C VAL A 158 -23.44 -9.53 13.08
N ALA A 159 -24.38 -9.12 13.91
CA ALA A 159 -24.22 -9.15 15.36
C ALA A 159 -23.89 -10.58 15.86
N GLY A 160 -22.82 -10.71 16.64
CA GLY A 160 -22.33 -11.99 17.15
C GLY A 160 -21.41 -12.78 16.21
N ALA A 161 -21.20 -12.33 14.97
CA ALA A 161 -20.24 -12.95 14.08
C ALA A 161 -18.80 -12.63 14.52
N VAL A 162 -17.94 -13.65 14.60
CA VAL A 162 -16.51 -13.50 14.89
C VAL A 162 -15.65 -13.57 13.62
N ARG A 163 -16.18 -14.16 12.55
CA ARG A 163 -15.57 -14.20 11.20
C ARG A 163 -16.63 -14.46 10.14
N TYR A 164 -16.22 -14.35 8.87
CA TYR A 164 -17.03 -14.64 7.69
C TYR A 164 -16.32 -15.63 6.79
N ARG A 165 -17.07 -16.49 6.10
CA ARG A 165 -16.55 -17.34 5.04
C ARG A 165 -16.94 -16.76 3.69
N VAL A 166 -15.96 -16.47 2.85
CA VAL A 166 -16.15 -15.97 1.49
C VAL A 166 -16.01 -17.14 0.54
N TYR A 167 -17.03 -17.39 -0.26
CA TYR A 167 -17.00 -18.41 -1.30
C TYR A 167 -17.04 -17.76 -2.68
N ARG A 168 -16.39 -18.41 -3.64
CA ARG A 168 -16.35 -17.95 -5.03
C ARG A 168 -16.70 -19.09 -5.97
N GLN A 169 -17.36 -18.75 -7.06
CA GLN A 169 -17.63 -19.62 -8.20
C GLN A 169 -17.07 -18.94 -9.45
N ASP A 170 -16.17 -19.64 -10.14
CA ASP A 170 -15.43 -19.08 -11.29
C ASP A 170 -16.20 -19.24 -12.61
N GLU A 171 -17.08 -20.23 -12.70
CA GLU A 171 -17.98 -20.49 -13.83
C GLU A 171 -19.32 -20.99 -13.29
N GLU A 172 -20.43 -20.57 -13.90
CA GLU A 172 -21.79 -20.86 -13.42
C GLU A 172 -22.10 -22.37 -13.27
N ALA A 173 -21.39 -23.21 -14.04
CA ALA A 173 -21.51 -24.67 -14.00
C ALA A 173 -20.67 -25.34 -12.88
N LEU A 174 -19.81 -24.61 -12.17
CA LEU A 174 -18.94 -25.13 -11.11
C LEU A 174 -19.51 -24.87 -9.71
N PRO A 175 -19.21 -25.70 -8.70
CA PRO A 175 -19.61 -25.40 -7.33
C PRO A 175 -18.82 -24.20 -6.78
N PHE A 176 -19.41 -23.52 -5.79
CA PHE A 176 -18.68 -22.55 -4.97
C PHE A 176 -17.56 -23.25 -4.17
N HIS A 177 -16.37 -22.67 -4.14
CA HIS A 177 -15.28 -23.08 -3.26
C HIS A 177 -14.98 -22.00 -2.22
N LEU A 178 -14.57 -22.43 -1.02
CA LEU A 178 -14.13 -21.51 0.03
C LEU A 178 -12.86 -20.80 -0.44
N LEU A 179 -12.92 -19.47 -0.47
CA LEU A 179 -11.81 -18.62 -0.88
C LEU A 179 -11.03 -18.08 0.32
N ALA A 180 -11.74 -17.66 1.37
CA ALA A 180 -11.13 -17.12 2.58
C ALA A 180 -12.04 -17.20 3.80
N GLU A 181 -11.44 -17.30 4.97
CA GLU A 181 -12.06 -16.89 6.23
C GLU A 181 -11.60 -15.46 6.57
N VAL A 182 -12.55 -14.60 6.90
CA VAL A 182 -12.36 -13.16 7.06
C VAL A 182 -12.74 -12.76 8.47
N VAL A 183 -11.74 -12.37 9.26
CA VAL A 183 -11.97 -11.66 10.52
C VAL A 183 -12.34 -10.20 10.19
N PRO A 184 -13.31 -9.58 10.89
CA PRO A 184 -13.67 -8.18 10.68
C PRO A 184 -12.45 -7.26 10.52
N PRO A 185 -12.52 -6.28 9.61
CA PRO A 185 -13.74 -5.65 9.10
C PRO A 185 -14.41 -6.37 7.92
N GLU A 186 -15.64 -5.92 7.61
CA GLU A 186 -16.58 -6.46 6.61
C GLU A 186 -16.22 -6.08 5.16
N ASP A 187 -14.97 -6.32 4.80
CA ASP A 187 -14.47 -6.23 3.42
C ASP A 187 -13.53 -7.38 3.07
N TYR A 188 -13.46 -7.74 1.80
CA TYR A 188 -12.51 -8.73 1.31
C TYR A 188 -12.08 -8.43 -0.12
N ALA A 189 -10.79 -8.34 -0.36
CA ALA A 189 -10.24 -8.21 -1.71
C ALA A 189 -9.81 -9.57 -2.27
N ASP A 190 -10.54 -10.06 -3.27
CA ASP A 190 -10.08 -11.15 -4.13
C ASP A 190 -9.10 -10.60 -5.17
N LEU A 191 -7.84 -10.99 -4.99
CA LEU A 191 -6.72 -10.56 -5.82
C LEU A 191 -6.25 -11.68 -6.76
N ALA A 192 -6.90 -12.84 -6.77
CA ALA A 192 -6.56 -13.99 -7.63
C ALA A 192 -7.44 -14.05 -8.89
N VAL A 193 -8.19 -12.99 -9.16
CA VAL A 193 -9.10 -12.85 -10.30
C VAL A 193 -8.37 -12.51 -11.60
N ARG A 194 -8.98 -12.87 -12.73
CA ARG A 194 -8.51 -12.54 -14.08
C ARG A 194 -9.47 -11.56 -14.74
N ASN A 195 -8.94 -10.56 -15.42
CA ASN A 195 -9.75 -9.62 -16.18
C ASN A 195 -10.53 -10.34 -17.30
N GLY A 196 -11.80 -9.98 -17.47
CA GLY A 196 -12.72 -10.55 -18.46
C GLY A 196 -13.47 -11.81 -17.99
N GLN A 197 -13.14 -12.37 -16.82
CA GLN A 197 -13.83 -13.53 -16.26
C GLN A 197 -14.93 -13.08 -15.29
N THR A 198 -16.12 -13.69 -15.37
CA THR A 198 -17.19 -13.49 -14.38
C THR A 198 -16.93 -14.34 -13.15
N TYR A 199 -17.01 -13.75 -11.98
CA TYR A 199 -16.96 -14.43 -10.69
C TYR A 199 -18.25 -14.18 -9.92
N THR A 200 -18.83 -15.24 -9.35
CA THR A 200 -19.96 -15.16 -8.41
C THR A 200 -19.48 -15.39 -6.99
N TYR A 201 -19.95 -14.62 -6.02
CA TYR A 201 -19.58 -14.74 -4.62
C TYR A 201 -20.81 -14.90 -3.72
N VAL A 202 -20.67 -15.71 -2.67
CA VAL A 202 -21.59 -15.79 -1.54
C VAL A 202 -20.81 -15.77 -0.24
N LEU A 203 -21.40 -15.22 0.82
CA LEU A 203 -20.77 -15.12 2.14
C LEU A 203 -21.62 -15.82 3.18
N ARG A 204 -20.96 -16.35 4.22
CA ARG A 204 -21.60 -16.91 5.42
C ARG A 204 -20.97 -16.28 6.66
N SER A 205 -21.77 -15.98 7.67
CA SER A 205 -21.28 -15.53 8.98
C SER A 205 -20.96 -16.73 9.86
N VAL A 206 -19.95 -16.58 10.73
CA VAL A 206 -19.55 -17.61 11.69
C VAL A 206 -19.50 -17.01 13.08
N ASP A 207 -20.11 -17.68 14.05
CA ASP A 207 -20.09 -17.24 15.46
C ASP A 207 -18.93 -17.84 16.27
N ALA A 208 -18.85 -17.45 17.54
CA ALA A 208 -17.80 -17.90 18.47
C ALA A 208 -17.82 -19.41 18.73
N GLN A 209 -18.95 -20.09 18.50
CA GLN A 209 -19.09 -21.54 18.63
C GLN A 209 -18.74 -22.27 17.32
N GLY A 210 -18.43 -21.54 16.25
CA GLY A 210 -18.14 -22.09 14.93
C GLY A 210 -19.38 -22.45 14.11
N ARG A 211 -20.60 -22.03 14.51
CA ARG A 211 -21.81 -22.21 13.69
C ARG A 211 -21.71 -21.31 12.47
N VAL A 212 -22.05 -21.87 11.31
CA VAL A 212 -22.01 -21.18 10.01
C VAL A 212 -23.44 -20.93 9.55
N SER A 213 -23.74 -19.71 9.09
CA SER A 213 -25.06 -19.36 8.55
C SER A 213 -25.30 -19.91 7.13
N SER A 214 -26.51 -19.72 6.60
CA SER A 214 -26.80 -19.96 5.18
C SER A 214 -26.03 -18.99 4.27
N ASP A 215 -26.10 -19.21 2.95
CA ASP A 215 -25.53 -18.27 1.98
C ASP A 215 -26.24 -16.91 2.02
N SER A 216 -25.45 -15.84 1.84
CA SER A 216 -25.96 -14.54 1.43
C SER A 216 -26.59 -14.60 0.03
N ALA A 217 -27.25 -13.51 -0.37
CA ALA A 217 -27.57 -13.32 -1.78
C ALA A 217 -26.27 -13.36 -2.62
N PRO A 218 -26.26 -14.04 -3.78
CA PRO A 218 -25.08 -14.08 -4.63
C PRO A 218 -24.85 -12.74 -5.31
N VAL A 219 -23.59 -12.36 -5.46
CA VAL A 219 -23.17 -11.17 -6.22
C VAL A 219 -22.16 -11.55 -7.28
N GLN A 220 -22.20 -10.86 -8.42
CA GLN A 220 -21.27 -11.08 -9.52
C GLN A 220 -20.37 -9.88 -9.76
N ALA A 221 -19.15 -10.16 -10.22
CA ALA A 221 -18.20 -9.15 -10.66
C ALA A 221 -17.39 -9.65 -11.86
N ILE A 222 -17.08 -8.75 -12.79
CA ILE A 222 -16.21 -8.98 -13.94
C ILE A 222 -15.06 -7.97 -13.82
N PRO A 223 -13.87 -8.38 -13.34
CA PRO A 223 -12.68 -7.54 -13.34
C PRO A 223 -12.32 -7.16 -14.78
N GLN A 224 -11.81 -5.96 -15.01
CA GLN A 224 -11.45 -5.50 -16.34
C GLN A 224 -10.15 -4.70 -16.29
N ALA A 225 -9.32 -4.89 -17.32
CA ALA A 225 -8.09 -4.12 -17.47
C ALA A 225 -8.42 -2.64 -17.71
N GLY A 226 -7.65 -1.74 -17.09
CA GLY A 226 -7.84 -0.29 -17.22
C GLY A 226 -8.94 0.29 -16.33
N LEU A 227 -9.69 -0.53 -15.59
CA LEU A 227 -10.47 -0.03 -14.45
C LEU A 227 -9.53 0.42 -13.33
N GLU A 228 -10.02 1.34 -12.50
CA GLU A 228 -9.33 1.70 -11.27
C GLU A 228 -9.13 0.45 -10.40
N ASP A 229 -7.93 0.26 -9.85
CA ASP A 229 -7.65 -0.88 -8.97
C ASP A 229 -8.51 -0.76 -7.70
N ALA A 230 -9.48 -1.69 -7.57
CA ALA A 230 -10.45 -1.71 -6.49
C ALA A 230 -9.80 -2.00 -5.13
N PHE A 231 -8.70 -2.77 -5.11
CA PHE A 231 -7.92 -2.99 -3.89
C PHE A 231 -7.20 -1.71 -3.47
N LEU A 232 -6.64 -0.96 -4.41
CA LEU A 232 -6.00 0.31 -4.09
C LEU A 232 -7.02 1.33 -3.55
N GLU A 233 -8.25 1.33 -4.05
CA GLU A 233 -9.36 2.15 -3.50
C GLU A 233 -9.68 1.73 -2.06
N LEU A 234 -9.75 0.41 -1.81
CA LEU A 234 -9.97 -0.12 -0.47
C LEU A 234 -8.87 0.32 0.52
N VAL A 235 -7.59 0.20 0.14
CA VAL A 235 -6.44 0.65 0.94
C VAL A 235 -6.55 2.14 1.27
N GLN A 236 -6.80 2.97 0.26
CA GLN A 236 -6.88 4.42 0.42
C GLN A 236 -8.06 4.82 1.32
N ARG A 237 -9.25 4.27 1.09
CA ARG A 237 -10.46 4.58 1.85
C ARG A 237 -10.35 4.16 3.32
N ARG A 238 -9.79 2.98 3.58
CA ARG A 238 -9.58 2.49 4.94
C ARG A 238 -8.55 3.36 5.67
N ALA A 239 -7.45 3.71 5.02
CA ALA A 239 -6.48 4.62 5.61
C ALA A 239 -7.07 6.00 5.91
N PHE A 240 -7.91 6.54 5.02
CA PHE A 240 -8.66 7.78 5.26
C PHE A 240 -9.57 7.71 6.48
N THR A 241 -10.19 6.56 6.72
CA THR A 241 -11.12 6.37 7.84
C THR A 241 -10.46 6.66 9.19
N TYR A 242 -9.14 6.47 9.32
CA TYR A 242 -8.37 6.90 10.50
C TYR A 242 -8.56 8.40 10.79
N PHE A 243 -8.32 9.26 9.80
CA PHE A 243 -8.42 10.72 9.94
C PHE A 243 -9.85 11.20 10.15
N TRP A 244 -10.84 10.41 9.76
CA TRP A 244 -12.23 10.72 10.03
C TRP A 244 -12.65 10.37 11.45
N GLN A 245 -12.30 9.16 11.91
CA GLN A 245 -12.76 8.55 13.17
C GLN A 245 -11.88 8.87 14.38
N GLU A 246 -10.56 8.90 14.22
CA GLU A 246 -9.60 9.21 15.31
C GLU A 246 -9.41 10.72 15.54
N ALA A 247 -10.23 11.53 14.87
CA ALA A 247 -10.31 12.97 15.07
C ALA A 247 -11.33 13.33 16.16
N ASN A 248 -10.94 14.20 17.07
CA ASN A 248 -11.89 14.83 17.99
C ASN A 248 -12.85 15.72 17.19
N PRO A 249 -14.18 15.44 17.22
CA PRO A 249 -15.14 16.17 16.40
C PRO A 249 -15.30 17.64 16.78
N THR A 250 -14.95 18.01 18.02
CA THR A 250 -15.15 19.35 18.60
C THR A 250 -14.01 20.30 18.24
N ASN A 251 -12.76 19.85 18.30
CA ASN A 251 -11.58 20.70 18.06
C ASN A 251 -10.76 20.29 16.83
N GLY A 252 -11.06 19.13 16.24
CA GLY A 252 -10.39 18.64 15.03
C GLY A 252 -8.95 18.15 15.24
N LEU A 253 -8.49 18.01 16.48
CA LEU A 253 -7.24 17.29 16.80
C LEU A 253 -7.37 15.82 16.42
N ILE A 254 -6.28 15.21 15.96
CA ILE A 254 -6.24 13.81 15.52
C ILE A 254 -5.23 13.08 16.38
N ARG A 255 -5.61 11.91 16.91
CA ARG A 255 -4.70 11.07 17.69
C ARG A 255 -3.41 10.78 16.92
N ASP A 256 -2.32 10.60 17.67
CA ASP A 256 -1.07 10.10 17.13
C ASP A 256 -1.20 8.65 16.68
N ARG A 257 -1.85 7.84 17.53
CA ARG A 257 -2.14 6.43 17.27
C ARG A 257 -3.55 6.06 17.68
N SER A 258 -4.07 4.98 17.11
CA SER A 258 -5.45 4.51 17.34
C SER A 258 -5.69 3.89 18.72
N ARG A 259 -4.88 4.21 19.74
CA ARG A 259 -5.11 3.77 21.11
C ARG A 259 -5.95 4.81 21.86
N PRO A 260 -6.96 4.41 22.67
CA PRO A 260 -7.86 5.34 23.34
C PRO A 260 -7.19 6.39 24.24
N GLU A 261 -6.01 6.09 24.78
CA GLU A 261 -5.21 6.96 25.65
C GLU A 261 -4.19 7.83 24.89
N SER A 262 -4.05 7.64 23.58
CA SER A 262 -3.08 8.37 22.77
C SER A 262 -3.41 9.87 22.71
N PRO A 263 -2.43 10.76 22.91
CA PRO A 263 -2.58 12.20 22.65
C PRO A 263 -2.75 12.46 21.16
N ALA A 264 -3.07 13.71 20.82
CA ALA A 264 -3.01 14.18 19.45
C ALA A 264 -1.57 14.35 18.97
N SER A 265 -1.30 14.08 17.69
CA SER A 265 -0.08 14.52 17.01
C SER A 265 -0.43 15.63 16.01
N ILE A 266 0.28 16.76 16.06
CA ILE A 266 0.03 17.85 15.11
C ILE A 266 0.44 17.48 13.67
N ALA A 267 1.40 16.56 13.48
CA ALA A 267 1.74 16.02 12.17
C ALA A 267 0.61 15.16 11.60
N ALA A 268 -0.01 14.30 12.43
CA ALA A 268 -1.20 13.55 12.05
C ALA A 268 -2.35 14.49 11.65
N VAL A 269 -2.50 15.63 12.32
CA VAL A 269 -3.46 16.67 11.92
C VAL A 269 -3.11 17.26 10.55
N GLY A 270 -1.84 17.56 10.26
CA GLY A 270 -1.40 18.05 8.95
C GLY A 270 -1.73 17.10 7.81
N PHE A 271 -1.39 15.81 7.96
CA PHE A 271 -1.80 14.78 7.01
C PHE A 271 -3.33 14.68 6.92
N GLY A 272 -4.03 14.70 8.05
CA GLY A 272 -5.48 14.59 8.12
C GLY A 272 -6.22 15.73 7.41
N LEU A 273 -5.75 16.98 7.54
CA LEU A 273 -6.31 18.13 6.82
C LEU A 273 -6.29 17.89 5.30
N SER A 274 -5.19 17.35 4.78
CA SER A 274 -5.09 16.99 3.36
C SER A 274 -5.92 15.75 3.03
N ALA A 275 -5.98 14.75 3.92
CA ALA A 275 -6.77 13.54 3.70
C ALA A 275 -8.28 13.86 3.63
N LEU A 276 -8.76 14.87 4.35
CA LEU A 276 -10.15 15.35 4.25
C LEU A 276 -10.49 15.82 2.83
N THR A 277 -9.57 16.47 2.12
CA THR A 277 -9.83 16.89 0.73
C THR A 277 -9.97 15.68 -0.20
N VAL A 278 -9.15 14.64 0.03
CA VAL A 278 -9.27 13.36 -0.69
C VAL A 278 -10.62 12.71 -0.39
N GLY A 279 -11.05 12.69 0.88
CA GLY A 279 -12.37 12.17 1.25
C GLY A 279 -13.54 12.90 0.57
N ILE A 280 -13.41 14.20 0.31
CA ILE A 280 -14.39 14.97 -0.45
C ILE A 280 -14.32 14.61 -1.94
N ASP A 281 -13.14 14.66 -2.56
CA ASP A 281 -12.94 14.39 -3.99
C ASP A 281 -13.37 12.95 -4.36
N ARG A 282 -13.19 11.99 -3.44
CA ARG A 282 -13.61 10.57 -3.59
C ARG A 282 -15.06 10.31 -3.14
N GLY A 283 -15.77 11.31 -2.61
CA GLY A 283 -17.16 11.20 -2.16
C GLY A 283 -17.37 10.34 -0.91
N TRP A 284 -16.34 10.10 -0.11
CA TRP A 284 -16.45 9.38 1.17
C TRP A 284 -17.05 10.24 2.27
N ILE A 285 -16.88 11.56 2.17
CA ILE A 285 -17.55 12.59 2.97
C ILE A 285 -18.05 13.71 2.06
N SER A 286 -19.08 14.45 2.48
CA SER A 286 -19.53 15.62 1.72
C SER A 286 -18.56 16.80 1.87
N ARG A 287 -18.58 17.73 0.90
CA ARG A 287 -17.81 18.97 0.99
C ARG A 287 -18.16 19.77 2.25
N ASP A 288 -19.43 19.83 2.63
CA ASP A 288 -19.88 20.51 3.86
C ASP A 288 -19.34 19.86 5.13
N GLN A 289 -19.35 18.53 5.20
CA GLN A 289 -18.76 17.78 6.32
C GLN A 289 -17.27 18.06 6.45
N GLY A 290 -16.54 17.99 5.33
CA GLY A 290 -15.11 18.28 5.29
C GLY A 290 -14.79 19.73 5.62
N ARG A 291 -15.52 20.70 5.04
CA ARG A 291 -15.39 22.14 5.31
C ARG A 291 -15.58 22.45 6.79
N GLY A 292 -16.66 21.92 7.38
CA GLY A 292 -16.94 22.11 8.80
C GLY A 292 -15.84 21.52 9.69
N ARG A 293 -15.29 20.34 9.36
CA ARG A 293 -14.18 19.74 10.11
C ARG A 293 -12.92 20.61 10.01
N VAL A 294 -12.53 21.02 8.80
CA VAL A 294 -11.34 21.85 8.57
C VAL A 294 -11.45 23.19 9.30
N LEU A 295 -12.60 23.87 9.19
CA LEU A 295 -12.82 25.14 9.86
C LEU A 295 -12.64 25.03 11.38
N ARG A 296 -13.24 24.00 12.01
CA ARG A 296 -13.07 23.75 13.46
C ARG A 296 -11.61 23.51 13.84
N THR A 297 -10.88 22.72 13.07
CA THR A 297 -9.45 22.47 13.30
C THR A 297 -8.65 23.77 13.24
N LEU A 298 -8.81 24.58 12.18
CA LEU A 298 -8.07 25.82 12.02
C LEU A 298 -8.44 26.86 13.09
N GLU A 299 -9.71 26.94 13.48
CA GLU A 299 -10.14 27.82 14.56
C GLU A 299 -9.56 27.44 15.91
N PHE A 300 -9.46 26.13 16.20
CA PHE A 300 -8.80 25.64 17.40
C PHE A 300 -7.35 26.13 17.45
N PHE A 301 -6.52 25.86 16.44
CA PHE A 301 -5.12 26.30 16.41
C PHE A 301 -4.97 27.83 16.38
N TRP A 302 -5.93 28.54 15.79
CA TRP A 302 -5.91 30.00 15.81
C TRP A 302 -6.11 30.56 17.22
N LYS A 303 -7.11 30.05 17.95
CA LYS A 303 -7.49 30.50 19.30
C LYS A 303 -6.62 29.90 20.42
N ALA A 304 -5.87 28.83 20.13
CA ALA A 304 -5.08 28.10 21.11
C ALA A 304 -4.01 28.97 21.80
N PRO A 305 -3.71 28.74 23.10
CA PRO A 305 -2.68 29.47 23.83
C PRO A 305 -1.30 29.42 23.15
N GLN A 306 -0.70 30.61 22.97
CA GLN A 306 0.60 30.83 22.33
C GLN A 306 1.56 31.60 23.27
N HIS A 307 2.17 30.90 24.23
CA HIS A 307 3.06 31.49 25.23
C HIS A 307 4.07 30.46 25.79
N ALA A 308 5.11 30.94 26.49
CA ALA A 308 6.22 30.10 26.94
C ALA A 308 5.90 29.11 28.09
N ALA A 309 4.75 29.23 28.76
CA ALA A 309 4.38 28.31 29.83
C ALA A 309 4.16 26.86 29.34
N SER A 310 4.43 25.89 30.21
CA SER A 310 4.44 24.46 29.86
C SER A 310 3.09 23.85 29.51
N ASN A 311 1.98 24.52 29.83
CA ASN A 311 0.62 24.10 29.49
C ASN A 311 0.07 24.78 28.22
N ALA A 312 0.88 25.55 27.48
CA ALA A 312 0.44 26.13 26.22
C ALA A 312 0.26 25.07 25.12
N THR A 313 -0.49 25.41 24.08
CA THR A 313 -0.56 24.59 22.84
C THR A 313 0.64 24.85 21.94
N GLY A 314 1.22 26.05 22.02
CA GLY A 314 2.42 26.38 21.29
C GLY A 314 3.04 27.70 21.74
N TYR A 315 4.08 28.14 21.03
CA TYR A 315 4.79 29.38 21.31
C TYR A 315 5.49 29.88 20.04
N GLN A 316 5.52 31.21 19.85
CA GLN A 316 6.15 31.86 18.69
C GLN A 316 5.58 31.39 17.33
N GLY A 317 4.32 30.94 17.33
CA GLY A 317 3.64 30.39 16.16
C GLY A 317 3.97 28.92 15.86
N PHE A 318 4.88 28.31 16.61
CA PHE A 318 5.12 26.86 16.58
C PHE A 318 4.21 26.14 17.58
N PHE A 319 4.03 24.84 17.38
CA PHE A 319 3.17 24.00 18.21
C PHE A 319 3.95 22.83 18.81
N TYR A 320 3.49 22.36 19.98
CA TYR A 320 4.05 21.16 20.59
C TYR A 320 3.68 19.92 19.76
N HIS A 321 4.62 18.99 19.64
CA HIS A 321 4.43 17.74 18.89
C HIS A 321 3.14 17.03 19.32
N PHE A 322 3.00 16.80 20.62
CA PHE A 322 1.85 16.11 21.20
C PHE A 322 0.98 17.04 22.02
N LEU A 323 -0.33 16.95 21.81
CA LEU A 323 -1.34 17.71 22.53
C LEU A 323 -2.36 16.78 23.19
N ASP A 324 -2.82 17.14 24.38
CA ASP A 324 -3.96 16.48 25.00
C ASP A 324 -5.19 16.58 24.10
N MET A 325 -5.86 15.44 23.87
CA MET A 325 -6.92 15.33 22.85
C MET A 325 -8.11 16.25 23.13
N GLN A 326 -8.39 16.57 24.39
CA GLN A 326 -9.55 17.34 24.80
C GLN A 326 -9.19 18.81 25.01
N SER A 327 -8.20 19.09 25.85
CA SER A 327 -7.82 20.44 26.25
C SER A 327 -6.92 21.15 25.24
N GLY A 328 -6.18 20.39 24.42
CA GLY A 328 -5.20 20.95 23.49
C GLY A 328 -3.93 21.47 24.15
N GLN A 329 -3.70 21.16 25.44
CA GLN A 329 -2.46 21.51 26.14
C GLN A 329 -1.34 20.55 25.75
N ARG A 330 -0.08 20.98 25.88
CA ARG A 330 1.10 20.13 25.68
C ARG A 330 0.99 18.80 26.43
N ALA A 331 1.15 17.69 25.72
CA ALA A 331 1.19 16.34 26.26
C ALA A 331 2.61 15.78 26.28
N TRP A 332 2.85 14.81 27.18
CA TRP A 332 4.10 14.03 27.31
C TRP A 332 5.39 14.85 27.43
N GLN A 333 5.30 16.08 27.94
CA GLN A 333 6.44 17.01 28.00
C GLN A 333 7.15 17.18 26.65
N SER A 334 6.42 16.99 25.54
CA SER A 334 6.97 17.06 24.19
C SER A 334 7.58 18.41 23.85
N GLU A 335 8.47 18.44 22.88
CA GLU A 335 9.05 19.67 22.35
C GLU A 335 8.06 20.47 21.51
N LEU A 336 8.24 21.79 21.45
CA LEU A 336 7.82 22.53 20.26
C LEU A 336 8.59 21.94 19.10
N SER A 337 7.89 21.29 18.19
CA SER A 337 8.52 20.58 17.08
C SER A 337 8.44 21.41 15.81
N THR A 338 9.61 21.70 15.24
CA THR A 338 9.68 22.43 13.98
C THR A 338 9.17 21.60 12.81
N ILE A 339 9.54 20.32 12.75
CA ILE A 339 9.11 19.44 11.66
C ILE A 339 7.60 19.16 11.73
N ASP A 340 7.05 18.86 12.92
CA ASP A 340 5.63 18.57 13.04
C ASP A 340 4.77 19.82 12.83
N THR A 341 5.28 21.00 13.23
CA THR A 341 4.66 22.28 12.85
C THR A 341 4.67 22.47 11.33
N ALA A 342 5.77 22.13 10.64
CA ALA A 342 5.81 22.23 9.18
C ALA A 342 4.87 21.25 8.47
N LEU A 343 4.72 20.02 8.99
CA LEU A 343 3.77 19.03 8.47
C LEU A 343 2.32 19.49 8.70
N LEU A 344 2.00 20.03 9.88
CA LEU A 344 0.73 20.71 10.16
C LEU A 344 0.47 21.80 9.13
N LEU A 345 1.42 22.72 8.95
CA LEU A 345 1.30 23.85 8.04
C LEU A 345 1.16 23.41 6.58
N ALA A 346 1.84 22.36 6.14
CA ALA A 346 1.67 21.81 4.80
C ALA A 346 0.20 21.40 4.55
N GLY A 347 -0.43 20.75 5.53
CA GLY A 347 -1.87 20.47 5.52
C GLY A 347 -2.75 21.71 5.51
N VAL A 348 -2.44 22.70 6.35
CA VAL A 348 -3.14 23.99 6.44
C VAL A 348 -3.10 24.76 5.11
N LEU A 349 -1.94 24.85 4.48
CA LEU A 349 -1.76 25.52 3.20
C LEU A 349 -2.42 24.74 2.05
N HIS A 350 -2.44 23.41 2.13
CA HIS A 350 -3.15 22.59 1.15
C HIS A 350 -4.67 22.82 1.19
N VAL A 351 -5.29 22.81 2.37
CA VAL A 351 -6.74 23.08 2.49
C VAL A 351 -7.08 24.52 2.08
N ARG A 352 -6.15 25.47 2.27
CA ARG A 352 -6.30 26.84 1.76
C ARG A 352 -6.39 26.90 0.24
N GLN A 353 -5.60 26.11 -0.49
CA GLN A 353 -5.74 25.99 -1.96
C GLN A 353 -6.99 25.21 -2.38
N TYR A 354 -7.47 24.28 -1.55
CA TYR A 354 -8.61 23.42 -1.88
C TYR A 354 -9.97 24.09 -1.72
N PHE A 355 -10.13 24.90 -0.67
CA PHE A 355 -11.36 25.66 -0.39
C PHE A 355 -11.25 27.05 -1.00
N ASP A 356 -11.47 27.16 -2.31
CA ASP A 356 -11.34 28.36 -3.13
C ASP A 356 -12.69 29.05 -3.45
N GLY A 357 -13.80 28.53 -2.93
CA GLY A 357 -15.13 29.06 -3.16
C GLY A 357 -15.43 30.38 -2.44
N GLN A 358 -16.57 30.98 -2.78
CA GLN A 358 -17.08 32.22 -2.17
C GLN A 358 -17.91 31.99 -0.91
N GLU A 359 -18.14 30.73 -0.52
CA GLU A 359 -18.82 30.37 0.72
C GLU A 359 -18.13 31.01 1.94
N PRO A 360 -18.87 31.62 2.89
CA PRO A 360 -18.26 32.34 4.02
C PRO A 360 -17.29 31.49 4.84
N GLU A 361 -17.58 30.21 5.03
CA GLU A 361 -16.71 29.26 5.72
C GLU A 361 -15.42 28.98 4.95
N GLU A 362 -15.46 28.93 3.61
CA GLU A 362 -14.25 28.74 2.78
C GLU A 362 -13.37 29.99 2.78
N VAL A 363 -13.98 31.18 2.71
CA VAL A 363 -13.27 32.46 2.89
C VAL A 363 -12.57 32.48 4.26
N ARG A 364 -13.27 32.02 5.30
CA ARG A 364 -12.72 31.94 6.67
C ARG A 364 -11.58 30.94 6.78
N ILE A 365 -11.69 29.77 6.14
CA ILE A 365 -10.61 28.77 6.07
C ILE A 365 -9.34 29.39 5.48
N ARG A 366 -9.45 30.06 4.33
CA ARG A 366 -8.28 30.71 3.69
C ARG A 366 -7.64 31.75 4.61
N ALA A 367 -8.44 32.62 5.21
CA ALA A 367 -7.95 33.65 6.13
C ALA A 367 -7.25 33.06 7.38
N LEU A 368 -7.80 32.00 7.97
CA LEU A 368 -7.18 31.33 9.12
C LEU A 368 -5.90 30.62 8.74
N ALA A 369 -5.86 29.96 7.59
CA ALA A 369 -4.67 29.28 7.09
C ALA A 369 -3.51 30.27 6.86
N ASP A 370 -3.78 31.39 6.19
CA ASP A 370 -2.79 32.46 5.99
C ASP A 370 -2.31 33.01 7.35
N SER A 371 -3.24 33.24 8.28
CA SER A 371 -2.91 33.78 9.62
C SER A 371 -2.06 32.80 10.44
N LEU A 372 -2.34 31.50 10.36
CA LEU A 372 -1.57 30.45 11.02
C LEU A 372 -0.13 30.41 10.50
N TYR A 373 0.04 30.41 9.18
CA TYR A 373 1.36 30.38 8.56
C TYR A 373 2.17 31.65 8.81
N HIS A 374 1.55 32.84 8.72
CA HIS A 374 2.22 34.13 8.93
C HIS A 374 2.61 34.38 10.39
N ARG A 375 1.99 33.68 11.35
CA ARG A 375 2.30 33.81 12.78
C ARG A 375 3.62 33.13 13.17
N VAL A 376 4.12 32.21 12.35
CA VAL A 376 5.32 31.41 12.64
C VAL A 376 6.58 32.29 12.54
N ARG A 377 7.36 32.32 13.62
CA ARG A 377 8.60 33.10 13.72
C ARG A 377 9.83 32.25 13.35
N TRP A 378 10.03 31.96 12.07
CA TRP A 378 11.08 31.06 11.60
C TRP A 378 12.49 31.43 12.06
N ARG A 379 12.85 32.71 12.10
CA ARG A 379 14.20 33.14 12.53
C ARG A 379 14.41 32.96 14.03
N TRP A 380 13.34 33.02 14.83
CA TRP A 380 13.43 32.74 16.26
C TRP A 380 13.83 31.28 16.51
N PHE A 381 13.34 30.35 15.68
CA PHE A 381 13.70 28.92 15.77
C PHE A 381 15.03 28.57 15.09
N ALA A 382 15.82 29.57 14.68
CA ALA A 382 17.18 29.40 14.16
C ALA A 382 18.21 30.02 15.12
N PRO A 383 18.36 29.50 16.35
CA PRO A 383 19.29 30.06 17.35
C PRO A 383 20.75 29.97 16.89
N ARG A 384 21.04 29.07 15.94
CA ARG A 384 22.34 28.84 15.30
C ARG A 384 22.22 29.02 13.79
N MET A 385 21.68 30.18 13.40
CA MET A 385 21.42 30.56 12.00
C MET A 385 22.59 30.18 11.07
N PRO A 386 22.34 29.59 9.89
CA PRO A 386 21.07 29.57 9.16
C PRO A 386 20.21 28.32 9.35
N LEU A 387 20.61 27.38 10.23
CA LEU A 387 19.86 26.14 10.45
C LEU A 387 18.79 26.31 11.53
N LEU A 388 17.70 25.55 11.39
CA LEU A 388 16.63 25.48 12.37
C LEU A 388 16.96 24.45 13.45
N ALA A 389 16.73 24.79 14.72
CA ALA A 389 16.82 23.83 15.81
C ALA A 389 15.72 22.76 15.69
N LEU A 390 16.01 21.53 16.12
CA LEU A 390 15.03 20.43 16.06
C LEU A 390 13.77 20.77 16.88
N GLY A 391 13.97 21.26 18.09
CA GLY A 391 12.88 21.61 18.98
C GLY A 391 13.28 22.56 20.10
N TRP A 392 12.30 22.92 20.90
CA TRP A 392 12.45 23.79 22.07
C TRP A 392 11.52 23.31 23.17
N THR A 393 11.96 23.39 24.44
CA THR A 393 11.11 23.11 25.60
C THR A 393 11.12 24.29 26.58
N PRO A 394 10.01 24.55 27.29
CA PRO A 394 9.96 25.51 28.40
C PRO A 394 11.02 25.25 29.47
N GLU A 395 11.34 23.99 29.69
CA GLU A 395 12.23 23.56 30.76
C GLU A 395 13.70 23.80 30.44
N SER A 396 14.11 23.71 29.17
CA SER A 396 15.53 23.67 28.78
C SER A 396 15.90 24.58 27.61
N GLY A 397 14.92 25.28 27.02
CA GLY A 397 15.16 26.09 25.83
C GLY A 397 15.35 25.25 24.58
N PHE A 398 16.19 25.70 23.65
CA PHE A 398 16.43 25.01 22.39
C PHE A 398 17.21 23.70 22.59
N LEU A 399 16.79 22.65 21.88
CA LEU A 399 17.57 21.43 21.75
C LEU A 399 18.95 21.74 21.15
N PRO A 400 20.00 20.96 21.48
CA PRO A 400 21.37 21.23 21.05
C PRO A 400 21.63 20.88 19.58
N TYR A 401 20.65 20.30 18.88
CA TYR A 401 20.78 19.82 17.51
C TYR A 401 19.99 20.70 16.54
N ASP A 402 20.54 20.87 15.33
CA ASP A 402 19.89 21.56 14.21
C ASP A 402 19.58 20.58 13.08
N TRP A 403 18.55 20.90 12.31
CA TRP A 403 18.15 20.13 11.14
C TRP A 403 19.21 20.25 10.04
N THR A 404 19.81 19.11 9.70
CA THR A 404 20.72 18.95 8.56
C THR A 404 20.25 17.77 7.70
N GLY A 405 20.50 17.83 6.38
CA GLY A 405 19.94 16.86 5.45
C GLY A 405 20.89 15.73 5.07
N TYR A 406 20.45 14.72 4.34
CA TYR A 406 19.10 14.53 3.79
C TYR A 406 18.22 13.76 4.78
N ASN A 407 16.98 14.22 4.99
CA ASN A 407 15.92 13.54 5.75
C ASN A 407 14.54 14.19 5.42
N GLU A 408 13.50 13.88 6.19
CA GLU A 408 12.12 14.34 6.02
C GLU A 408 11.91 15.87 5.98
N ALA A 409 12.85 16.66 6.50
CA ALA A 409 12.67 18.09 6.77
C ALA A 409 12.89 19.04 5.58
N MET A 410 12.83 18.55 4.33
CA MET A 410 12.85 19.45 3.17
C MET A 410 11.67 20.43 3.18
N ILE A 411 10.46 19.96 3.47
CA ILE A 411 9.24 20.78 3.57
C ILE A 411 9.39 21.87 4.63
N LEU A 412 10.06 21.57 5.76
CA LEU A 412 10.35 22.55 6.81
C LEU A 412 11.16 23.73 6.27
N TYR A 413 12.28 23.46 5.62
CA TYR A 413 13.12 24.52 5.05
C TYR A 413 12.43 25.28 3.92
N LEU A 414 11.68 24.58 3.06
CA LEU A 414 10.97 25.23 1.96
C LEU A 414 9.86 26.16 2.44
N LEU A 415 9.12 25.76 3.49
CA LEU A 415 8.14 26.64 4.13
C LEU A 415 8.81 27.81 4.86
N ALA A 416 9.94 27.59 5.54
CA ALA A 416 10.66 28.66 6.23
C ALA A 416 11.28 29.68 5.27
N LEU A 417 11.76 29.22 4.11
CA LEU A 417 12.24 30.08 3.03
C LEU A 417 11.10 30.79 2.31
N GLY A 418 9.96 30.12 2.15
CA GLY A 418 8.76 30.61 1.48
C GLY A 418 7.95 31.65 2.26
N ALA A 419 8.29 31.86 3.54
CA ALA A 419 7.52 32.74 4.39
C ALA A 419 7.56 34.20 3.87
N PRO A 420 6.41 34.90 3.88
CA PRO A 420 6.36 36.30 3.43
C PRO A 420 7.00 37.27 4.43
N ALA A 421 7.08 36.87 5.71
CA ALA A 421 7.75 37.60 6.77
C ALA A 421 8.54 36.63 7.66
N ASP A 422 9.55 37.15 8.36
CA ASP A 422 10.47 36.37 9.21
C ASP A 422 11.09 35.14 8.52
N SER A 423 11.26 35.17 7.19
CA SER A 423 11.83 34.04 6.45
C SER A 423 13.30 33.81 6.77
N LEU A 424 13.74 32.56 6.61
CA LEU A 424 15.17 32.24 6.62
C LEU A 424 15.90 32.85 5.41
N PRO A 425 17.20 33.14 5.52
CA PRO A 425 18.02 33.50 4.36
C PRO A 425 18.19 32.30 3.42
N SER A 426 18.34 32.54 2.11
CA SER A 426 18.59 31.49 1.11
C SER A 426 19.79 30.58 1.43
N ALA A 427 20.78 31.09 2.18
CA ALA A 427 21.91 30.31 2.67
C ALA A 427 21.49 29.11 3.55
N ALA A 428 20.28 29.13 4.14
CA ALA A 428 19.74 28.00 4.90
C ALA A 428 19.63 26.72 4.07
N TRP A 429 19.19 26.82 2.80
CA TRP A 429 19.12 25.64 1.91
C TRP A 429 20.52 25.09 1.58
N GLN A 430 21.49 25.98 1.42
CA GLN A 430 22.88 25.57 1.18
C GLN A 430 23.45 24.86 2.41
N ALA A 431 23.23 25.39 3.60
CA ALA A 431 23.66 24.74 4.85
C ALA A 431 22.95 23.39 5.07
N TRP A 432 21.65 23.31 4.74
CA TRP A 432 20.86 22.08 4.79
C TRP A 432 21.43 20.96 3.91
N THR A 433 21.82 21.29 2.68
CA THR A 433 22.31 20.32 1.68
C THR A 433 23.78 19.92 1.86
N GLN A 434 24.55 20.62 2.70
CA GLN A 434 26.00 20.36 2.90
C GLN A 434 26.32 18.98 3.49
N THR A 435 25.38 18.39 4.21
CA THR A 435 25.52 17.11 4.93
C THR A 435 25.05 15.92 4.11
N TYR A 436 24.57 16.15 2.89
CA TYR A 436 24.11 15.10 1.99
C TYR A 436 25.20 14.09 1.69
N ARG A 437 24.88 12.82 1.90
CA ARG A 437 25.74 11.70 1.54
C ARG A 437 25.23 11.06 0.27
N TRP A 438 26.03 11.11 -0.79
CA TRP A 438 25.73 10.45 -2.06
C TRP A 438 26.38 9.07 -2.07
N ALA A 439 25.58 8.02 -2.15
CA ALA A 439 26.05 6.64 -2.12
C ALA A 439 25.46 5.84 -3.28
N THR A 440 26.06 4.69 -3.57
CA THR A 440 25.54 3.72 -4.54
C THR A 440 25.26 2.40 -3.85
N HIS A 441 24.01 1.96 -3.92
CA HIS A 441 23.57 0.68 -3.35
C HIS A 441 22.77 -0.09 -4.39
N TYR A 442 23.10 -1.37 -4.55
CA TYR A 442 22.40 -2.27 -5.47
C TYR A 442 22.25 -1.70 -6.91
N GLY A 443 23.24 -0.93 -7.37
CA GLY A 443 23.25 -0.29 -8.70
C GLY A 443 22.57 1.08 -8.78
N TYR A 444 22.00 1.58 -7.70
CA TYR A 444 21.31 2.87 -7.65
C TYR A 444 22.14 3.91 -6.89
N SER A 445 22.43 5.04 -7.54
CA SER A 445 23.11 6.18 -6.91
C SER A 445 22.12 7.28 -6.54
N PHE A 446 22.09 7.66 -5.26
CA PHE A 446 21.15 8.63 -4.69
C PHE A 446 21.73 9.26 -3.40
N VAL A 447 21.08 10.31 -2.90
CA VAL A 447 21.34 10.89 -1.58
C VAL A 447 20.68 10.00 -0.52
N GLU A 448 21.48 9.41 0.36
CA GLU A 448 21.01 8.38 1.30
C GLU A 448 20.24 8.99 2.49
N PHE A 449 19.13 8.34 2.83
CA PHE A 449 18.50 8.36 4.15
C PHE A 449 17.80 7.01 4.33
N PRO A 450 18.26 6.14 5.25
CA PRO A 450 17.82 4.75 5.24
C PRO A 450 16.30 4.52 5.39
N PRO A 451 15.60 5.19 6.33
CA PRO A 451 14.16 5.01 6.47
C PRO A 451 13.38 5.67 5.33
N LEU A 452 12.45 4.96 4.68
CA LEU A 452 11.77 5.51 3.50
C LEU A 452 10.92 6.76 3.76
N PHE A 453 10.45 7.00 4.98
CA PHE A 453 9.63 8.18 5.27
C PHE A 453 10.34 9.51 4.94
N GLY A 454 11.67 9.56 5.06
CA GLY A 454 12.45 10.76 4.69
C GLY A 454 12.45 11.05 3.19
N HIS A 455 12.22 10.02 2.37
CA HIS A 455 11.99 10.13 0.93
C HIS A 455 10.51 10.38 0.57
N GLN A 456 9.59 10.39 1.56
CA GLN A 456 8.15 10.43 1.33
C GLN A 456 7.50 11.72 1.85
N TYR A 457 7.73 12.11 3.11
CA TYR A 457 6.92 13.13 3.77
C TYR A 457 6.90 14.48 3.03
N SER A 458 8.07 14.96 2.59
CA SER A 458 8.13 16.19 1.79
C SER A 458 7.50 16.02 0.39
N HIS A 459 7.58 14.81 -0.18
CA HIS A 459 6.97 14.47 -1.46
C HIS A 459 5.45 14.32 -1.40
N VAL A 460 4.84 14.23 -0.21
CA VAL A 460 3.37 14.23 -0.09
C VAL A 460 2.78 15.53 -0.64
N TRP A 461 3.40 16.67 -0.31
CA TRP A 461 2.90 17.98 -0.70
C TRP A 461 3.65 18.63 -1.86
N ILE A 462 4.93 18.33 -2.05
CA ILE A 462 5.75 18.99 -3.09
C ILE A 462 6.04 18.02 -4.21
N ASP A 463 5.71 18.44 -5.44
CA ASP A 463 6.12 17.73 -6.65
C ASP A 463 7.52 18.18 -7.05
N PHE A 464 8.50 17.30 -6.83
CA PHE A 464 9.89 17.56 -7.20
C PHE A 464 10.24 17.13 -8.63
N ARG A 465 9.30 16.63 -9.42
CA ARG A 465 9.57 16.23 -10.81
C ARG A 465 9.95 17.43 -11.65
N GLY A 466 11.04 17.30 -12.42
CA GLY A 466 11.46 18.30 -13.39
C GLY A 466 12.00 19.59 -12.77
N ILE A 467 12.25 19.63 -11.46
CA ILE A 467 12.90 20.75 -10.78
C ILE A 467 14.11 20.27 -9.97
N GLN A 468 15.19 21.04 -10.02
CA GLN A 468 16.44 20.71 -9.35
C GLN A 468 17.02 21.92 -8.63
N ASP A 469 17.50 21.71 -7.42
CA ASP A 469 18.33 22.68 -6.70
C ASP A 469 19.80 22.63 -7.18
N ALA A 470 20.69 23.35 -6.51
CA ALA A 470 22.10 23.37 -6.89
C ALA A 470 22.80 22.01 -6.72
N TYR A 471 22.48 21.25 -5.67
CA TYR A 471 23.09 19.96 -5.42
C TYR A 471 22.65 18.94 -6.46
N MET A 472 21.34 18.80 -6.68
CA MET A 472 20.75 17.79 -7.55
C MET A 472 21.05 18.03 -9.03
N ARG A 473 21.20 19.30 -9.45
CA ARG A 473 21.75 19.63 -10.79
C ARG A 473 23.12 19.01 -11.03
N GLN A 474 24.01 19.00 -10.03
CA GLN A 474 25.34 18.37 -10.17
C GLN A 474 25.26 16.85 -10.30
N LYS A 475 24.17 16.24 -9.82
CA LYS A 475 23.91 14.79 -9.90
C LYS A 475 23.14 14.39 -11.16
N GLY A 476 22.58 15.36 -11.88
CA GLY A 476 21.83 15.13 -13.11
C GLY A 476 20.46 14.47 -12.93
N ILE A 477 19.92 14.46 -11.70
CA ILE A 477 18.60 13.92 -11.38
C ILE A 477 17.82 14.88 -10.48
N ASP A 478 16.49 14.79 -10.44
CA ASP A 478 15.68 15.53 -9.47
C ASP A 478 15.44 14.71 -8.19
N TYR A 479 14.77 15.31 -7.19
CA TYR A 479 14.48 14.61 -5.94
C TYR A 479 13.43 13.51 -6.10
N PHE A 480 12.55 13.58 -7.12
CA PHE A 480 11.60 12.49 -7.38
C PHE A 480 12.34 11.23 -7.85
N GLU A 481 13.28 11.38 -8.78
CA GLU A 481 14.15 10.29 -9.22
C GLU A 481 15.08 9.83 -8.09
N ASN A 482 15.56 10.73 -7.22
CA ASN A 482 16.32 10.36 -6.03
C ASN A 482 15.54 9.41 -5.12
N SER A 483 14.30 9.78 -4.78
CA SER A 483 13.42 8.99 -3.92
C SER A 483 13.01 7.68 -4.60
N ARG A 484 12.76 7.68 -5.92
CA ARG A 484 12.55 6.44 -6.69
C ARG A 484 13.74 5.50 -6.62
N ARG A 485 14.96 6.01 -6.74
CA ARG A 485 16.19 5.20 -6.60
C ARG A 485 16.35 4.65 -5.18
N ALA A 486 16.05 5.44 -4.16
CA ALA A 486 16.07 4.97 -2.77
C ALA A 486 15.06 3.82 -2.55
N THR A 487 13.84 3.96 -3.06
CA THR A 487 12.81 2.91 -3.01
C THR A 487 13.24 1.64 -3.73
N LEU A 488 13.75 1.74 -4.96
CA LEU A 488 14.24 0.58 -5.73
C LEU A 488 15.47 -0.08 -5.06
N ALA A 489 16.37 0.72 -4.48
CA ALA A 489 17.50 0.21 -3.73
C ALA A 489 17.05 -0.54 -2.46
N GLN A 490 16.01 -0.06 -1.77
CA GLN A 490 15.44 -0.76 -0.63
C GLN A 490 14.75 -2.07 -1.06
N GLN A 491 13.99 -2.08 -2.16
CA GLN A 491 13.41 -3.32 -2.68
C GLN A 491 14.53 -4.33 -3.03
N ALA A 492 15.61 -3.88 -3.67
CA ALA A 492 16.76 -4.73 -3.99
C ALA A 492 17.48 -5.25 -2.73
N TYR A 493 17.57 -4.45 -1.67
CA TYR A 493 18.06 -4.89 -0.36
C TYR A 493 17.23 -6.05 0.20
N HIS A 494 15.89 -5.97 0.13
CA HIS A 494 15.00 -7.05 0.59
C HIS A 494 15.09 -8.29 -0.30
N LEU A 495 15.27 -8.11 -1.62
CA LEU A 495 15.51 -9.24 -2.52
C LEU A 495 16.83 -9.94 -2.22
N ALA A 496 17.89 -9.17 -1.90
CA ALA A 496 19.18 -9.72 -1.50
C ALA A 496 19.13 -10.38 -0.10
N ASN A 497 18.26 -9.88 0.77
CA ASN A 497 17.97 -10.40 2.11
C ASN A 497 19.23 -10.77 2.91
N PRO A 498 20.15 -9.82 3.18
CA PRO A 498 21.44 -10.12 3.80
C PRO A 498 21.31 -10.75 5.19
N ASN A 499 20.24 -10.42 5.92
CA ASN A 499 19.94 -10.94 7.25
C ASN A 499 19.08 -12.22 7.23
N ARG A 500 18.70 -12.71 6.04
CA ARG A 500 17.97 -13.97 5.83
C ARG A 500 16.61 -14.05 6.57
N TYR A 501 15.86 -12.94 6.61
CA TYR A 501 14.51 -12.94 7.16
C TYR A 501 13.56 -13.80 6.30
N PRO A 502 12.62 -14.55 6.91
CA PRO A 502 11.85 -15.57 6.21
C PRO A 502 10.90 -15.03 5.14
N ASN A 503 10.49 -13.77 5.27
CA ASN A 503 9.46 -13.16 4.44
C ASN A 503 9.99 -12.12 3.45
N TYR A 504 11.24 -11.66 3.58
CA TYR A 504 11.82 -10.64 2.70
C TYR A 504 11.91 -11.15 1.26
N GLY A 505 11.57 -10.28 0.29
CA GLY A 505 11.71 -10.58 -1.12
C GLY A 505 11.29 -9.43 -2.02
N ALA A 506 11.20 -9.69 -3.34
CA ALA A 506 10.82 -8.69 -4.33
C ALA A 506 9.44 -8.07 -4.07
N ASP A 507 8.50 -8.89 -3.57
CA ASP A 507 7.11 -8.48 -3.33
C ASP A 507 6.78 -8.38 -1.84
N GLU A 508 7.79 -8.37 -0.96
CA GLU A 508 7.58 -8.20 0.47
C GLU A 508 8.77 -7.44 1.06
N TRP A 509 8.60 -6.12 1.09
CA TRP A 509 9.62 -5.14 1.48
C TRP A 509 8.98 -3.90 2.10
N GLY A 510 9.75 -3.16 2.88
CA GLY A 510 9.30 -1.91 3.49
C GLY A 510 9.90 -1.61 4.85
N LEU A 511 11.10 -1.04 4.86
CA LEU A 511 11.78 -0.53 6.04
C LEU A 511 11.59 0.99 6.16
N THR A 512 10.91 1.40 7.22
CA THR A 512 10.76 2.80 7.62
C THR A 512 10.47 2.87 9.12
N ALA A 513 10.58 4.06 9.71
CA ALA A 513 10.26 4.25 11.11
C ALA A 513 8.81 3.84 11.41
N SER A 514 8.63 2.98 12.42
CA SER A 514 7.34 2.40 12.80
C SER A 514 7.45 1.77 14.19
N ASP A 515 6.36 1.20 14.69
CA ASP A 515 6.38 0.32 15.86
C ASP A 515 7.23 -0.94 15.60
N VAL A 516 7.87 -1.40 16.67
CA VAL A 516 8.55 -2.70 16.81
C VAL A 516 7.93 -3.52 17.92
N PRO A 517 8.23 -4.83 17.98
CA PRO A 517 8.15 -5.56 19.23
C PRO A 517 8.81 -4.78 20.38
N GLY A 518 7.99 -4.27 21.31
CA GLY A 518 8.46 -3.58 22.52
C GLY A 518 8.73 -2.07 22.43
N GLY A 519 8.38 -1.39 21.32
CA GLY A 519 8.58 0.06 21.24
C GLY A 519 8.44 0.64 19.83
N TYR A 520 9.23 1.68 19.54
CA TYR A 520 9.27 2.38 18.26
C TYR A 520 10.72 2.52 17.79
N LEU A 521 10.99 2.37 16.49
CA LEU A 521 12.35 2.44 15.96
C LEU A 521 12.40 2.99 14.54
N ALA A 522 13.32 3.93 14.30
CA ALA A 522 13.70 4.35 12.95
C ALA A 522 14.62 3.29 12.32
N ARG A 523 14.03 2.47 11.45
CA ARG A 523 14.71 1.43 10.65
C ARG A 523 14.73 1.81 9.17
N GLY A 524 15.72 1.32 8.45
CA GLY A 524 15.89 1.67 7.06
C GLY A 524 17.00 0.90 6.37
N ALA A 525 16.96 0.88 5.05
CA ALA A 525 18.04 0.42 4.21
C ALA A 525 17.84 0.92 2.77
N PRO A 526 18.91 1.06 1.96
CA PRO A 526 20.33 1.04 2.32
C PRO A 526 20.91 2.46 2.58
N PRO A 527 22.00 2.63 3.36
CA PRO A 527 22.71 1.58 4.12
C PRO A 527 21.85 1.02 5.25
N PRO A 528 22.08 -0.23 5.70
CA PRO A 528 21.25 -0.83 6.73
C PRO A 528 21.34 -0.05 8.05
N GLN A 529 20.18 0.30 8.60
CA GLN A 529 20.02 0.97 9.88
C GLN A 529 18.93 0.23 10.65
N ASN A 530 19.29 -0.38 11.77
CA ASN A 530 18.34 -1.02 12.69
C ASN A 530 17.37 -2.03 12.04
N ASP A 531 17.81 -2.70 10.96
CA ASP A 531 17.01 -3.75 10.34
C ASP A 531 16.99 -4.99 11.26
N GLU A 532 15.84 -5.23 11.87
CA GLU A 532 15.55 -6.42 12.69
C GLU A 532 14.43 -7.30 12.12
N GLY A 533 14.04 -7.09 10.86
CA GLY A 533 13.05 -7.91 10.16
C GLY A 533 11.61 -7.40 10.24
N THR A 534 11.34 -6.32 10.99
CA THR A 534 10.02 -5.67 11.02
C THR A 534 9.79 -4.84 9.75
N LEU A 535 8.68 -5.10 9.06
CA LEU A 535 8.24 -4.35 7.89
C LEU A 535 7.03 -3.49 8.22
N ALA A 536 6.94 -2.32 7.59
CA ALA A 536 5.85 -1.37 7.74
C ALA A 536 5.15 -1.14 6.39
N PRO A 537 3.85 -1.44 6.25
CA PRO A 537 3.13 -1.27 4.98
C PRO A 537 3.12 0.16 4.43
N THR A 538 3.31 1.18 5.27
CA THR A 538 3.45 2.57 4.80
C THR A 538 4.70 2.79 3.93
N ALA A 539 5.75 1.99 4.08
CA ALA A 539 6.96 2.12 3.27
C ALA A 539 6.69 1.88 1.76
N PRO A 540 6.09 0.76 1.32
CA PRO A 540 5.68 0.61 -0.07
C PRO A 540 4.53 1.55 -0.45
N ALA A 541 3.52 1.74 0.39
CA ALA A 541 2.36 2.58 0.06
C ALA A 541 2.69 4.08 -0.10
N GLY A 542 3.48 4.64 0.81
CA GLY A 542 4.00 6.01 0.71
C GLY A 542 4.97 6.20 -0.45
N SER A 543 5.56 5.12 -0.96
CA SER A 543 6.43 5.13 -2.15
C SER A 543 5.69 4.84 -3.46
N ILE A 544 4.36 4.69 -3.45
CA ILE A 544 3.60 4.20 -4.60
C ILE A 544 3.73 5.10 -5.84
N VAL A 545 3.91 6.42 -5.68
CA VAL A 545 4.16 7.32 -6.81
C VAL A 545 5.52 7.07 -7.46
N PHE A 546 6.49 6.61 -6.68
CA PHE A 546 7.85 6.35 -7.16
C PHE A 546 7.94 5.00 -7.83
N THR A 547 7.32 3.96 -7.26
CA THR A 547 7.36 2.58 -7.77
C THR A 547 5.98 1.92 -7.78
N PRO A 548 5.02 2.40 -8.61
CA PRO A 548 3.62 1.99 -8.54
C PRO A 548 3.40 0.48 -8.53
N GLU A 549 4.03 -0.23 -9.47
CA GLU A 549 3.87 -1.68 -9.60
C GLU A 549 4.48 -2.45 -8.43
N ALA A 550 5.74 -2.16 -8.07
CA ALA A 550 6.42 -2.83 -6.96
C ALA A 550 5.73 -2.58 -5.62
N SER A 551 5.26 -1.35 -5.39
CA SER A 551 4.52 -0.96 -4.20
C SER A 551 3.16 -1.66 -4.15
N LEU A 552 2.42 -1.69 -5.26
CA LEU A 552 1.11 -2.36 -5.31
C LEU A 552 1.25 -3.87 -5.07
N TRP A 553 2.25 -4.52 -5.68
CA TRP A 553 2.50 -5.94 -5.42
C TRP A 553 2.92 -6.21 -3.98
N ALA A 554 3.73 -5.34 -3.37
CA ALA A 554 4.06 -5.46 -1.95
C ALA A 554 2.82 -5.41 -1.06
N LEU A 555 1.93 -4.42 -1.28
CA LEU A 555 0.68 -4.30 -0.54
C LEU A 555 -0.26 -5.50 -0.78
N ARG A 556 -0.40 -5.95 -2.03
CA ARG A 556 -1.21 -7.14 -2.36
C ARG A 556 -0.66 -8.40 -1.67
N THR A 557 0.66 -8.56 -1.60
CA THR A 557 1.31 -9.70 -0.93
C THR A 557 1.11 -9.64 0.58
N MET A 558 1.33 -8.47 1.20
CA MET A 558 1.07 -8.25 2.63
C MET A 558 -0.40 -8.56 2.98
N TYR A 559 -1.34 -8.09 2.17
CA TYR A 559 -2.76 -8.37 2.34
C TYR A 559 -3.06 -9.87 2.22
N ARG A 560 -2.71 -10.52 1.10
CA ARG A 560 -3.01 -11.95 0.87
C ARG A 560 -2.43 -12.85 1.96
N ARG A 561 -1.22 -12.55 2.47
CA ARG A 561 -0.54 -13.39 3.46
C ARG A 561 -1.01 -13.16 4.88
N TYR A 562 -1.37 -11.92 5.22
CA TYR A 562 -1.50 -11.52 6.61
C TYR A 562 -2.78 -10.75 6.93
N ARG A 563 -3.77 -10.70 6.02
CA ARG A 563 -5.02 -9.94 6.20
C ARG A 563 -5.58 -10.04 7.61
N ASN A 564 -5.86 -11.24 8.11
CA ASN A 564 -6.52 -11.42 9.41
C ASN A 564 -5.71 -10.93 10.62
N ARG A 565 -4.42 -10.61 10.44
CA ARG A 565 -3.51 -10.12 11.50
C ARG A 565 -3.05 -8.68 11.27
N LEU A 566 -2.84 -8.29 10.02
CA LEU A 566 -2.27 -7.01 9.59
C LEU A 566 -3.30 -6.04 9.04
N TRP A 567 -4.51 -6.49 8.68
CA TRP A 567 -5.59 -5.64 8.18
C TRP A 567 -6.64 -5.41 9.26
N GLY A 568 -7.20 -4.20 9.32
CA GLY A 568 -8.29 -3.89 10.23
C GLY A 568 -9.06 -2.62 9.86
N PRO A 569 -9.75 -1.95 10.82
CA PRO A 569 -10.70 -0.87 10.53
C PRO A 569 -10.13 0.30 9.72
N TYR A 570 -8.83 0.56 9.85
CA TYR A 570 -8.11 1.63 9.15
C TYR A 570 -7.13 1.11 8.07
N GLY A 571 -7.29 -0.15 7.63
CA GLY A 571 -6.48 -0.73 6.57
C GLY A 571 -5.32 -1.52 7.15
N PHE A 572 -4.11 -1.32 6.64
CA PHE A 572 -2.93 -1.95 7.20
C PHE A 572 -2.59 -1.38 8.57
N ARG A 573 -2.35 -2.23 9.56
CA ARG A 573 -1.73 -1.86 10.83
C ARG A 573 -0.28 -1.45 10.61
N ASP A 574 0.27 -0.76 11.60
CA ASP A 574 1.52 -0.02 11.49
C ASP A 574 2.70 -0.85 10.95
N ALA A 575 2.91 -2.03 11.52
CA ALA A 575 4.05 -2.89 11.19
C ALA A 575 3.83 -4.36 11.58
N TYR A 576 4.72 -5.23 11.11
CA TYR A 576 4.76 -6.64 11.51
C TYR A 576 6.16 -7.24 11.41
N ASN A 577 6.42 -8.24 12.25
CA ASN A 577 7.64 -9.03 12.25
C ASN A 577 7.27 -10.53 12.25
N VAL A 578 7.49 -11.19 11.11
CA VAL A 578 7.12 -12.60 10.92
C VAL A 578 7.97 -13.53 11.79
N GLN A 579 9.26 -13.23 11.95
CA GLN A 579 10.18 -14.05 12.74
C GLN A 579 9.77 -14.07 14.22
N GLN A 580 9.33 -12.93 14.74
CA GLN A 580 8.87 -12.79 16.12
C GLN A 580 7.37 -13.08 16.28
N ASN A 581 6.68 -13.51 15.22
CA ASN A 581 5.23 -13.72 15.20
C ASN A 581 4.43 -12.51 15.70
N TRP A 582 4.93 -11.29 15.46
CA TRP A 582 4.40 -10.05 15.99
C TRP A 582 3.74 -9.22 14.90
N PHE A 583 2.59 -8.63 15.21
CA PHE A 583 1.85 -7.70 14.36
C PHE A 583 1.42 -6.55 15.25
N ALA A 584 1.61 -5.31 14.77
CA ALA A 584 1.16 -4.13 15.49
C ALA A 584 -0.35 -4.25 15.80
N THR A 585 -0.80 -3.63 16.89
CA THR A 585 -2.23 -3.65 17.27
C THR A 585 -2.94 -2.35 16.95
N ASP A 586 -2.21 -1.34 16.52
CA ASP A 586 -2.66 0.01 16.26
C ASP A 586 -2.13 0.57 14.93
N TYR A 587 -2.53 1.80 14.64
CA TYR A 587 -2.23 2.56 13.43
C TYR A 587 -1.65 3.90 13.84
N LEU A 588 -0.62 4.38 13.14
CA LEU A 588 -0.04 5.72 13.35
C LEU A 588 -0.54 6.71 12.30
N GLY A 589 -0.95 7.91 12.71
CA GLY A 589 -1.44 8.93 11.79
C GLY A 589 -0.39 9.37 10.76
N ILE A 590 0.88 9.39 11.16
CA ILE A 590 2.02 9.72 10.27
C ILE A 590 2.33 8.64 9.24
N ASP A 591 1.83 7.41 9.45
CA ASP A 591 2.00 6.28 8.53
C ASP A 591 0.76 6.14 7.63
N GLN A 592 -0.44 6.39 8.17
CA GLN A 592 -1.69 6.42 7.41
C GLN A 592 -1.75 7.60 6.42
N GLY A 593 -1.12 8.72 6.75
CA GLY A 593 -1.15 9.96 5.96
C GLY A 593 -0.56 9.78 4.56
N PRO A 594 0.71 9.36 4.45
CA PRO A 594 1.35 9.03 3.18
C PRO A 594 0.57 7.98 2.37
N ILE A 595 -0.04 6.98 3.01
CA ILE A 595 -0.87 5.98 2.31
C ILE A 595 -2.00 6.69 1.54
N VAL A 596 -2.79 7.53 2.21
CA VAL A 596 -3.92 8.23 1.56
C VAL A 596 -3.44 9.15 0.44
N LEU A 597 -2.45 9.99 0.75
CA LEU A 597 -2.09 11.14 -0.08
C LEU A 597 -1.19 10.77 -1.26
N MET A 598 -0.31 9.79 -1.10
CA MET A 598 0.56 9.33 -2.19
C MET A 598 -0.21 8.45 -3.18
N ILE A 599 -1.18 7.67 -2.71
CA ILE A 599 -2.14 7.01 -3.62
C ILE A 599 -2.91 8.05 -4.42
N GLU A 600 -3.39 9.12 -3.78
CA GLU A 600 -4.10 10.18 -4.51
C GLU A 600 -3.19 10.92 -5.50
N ASN A 601 -1.93 11.20 -5.13
CA ASN A 601 -0.97 11.80 -6.05
C ASN A 601 -0.65 10.89 -7.25
N LEU A 602 -0.62 9.57 -7.06
CA LEU A 602 -0.50 8.62 -8.16
C LEU A 602 -1.72 8.69 -9.09
N ARG A 603 -2.92 8.64 -8.53
CA ARG A 603 -4.19 8.60 -9.28
C ARG A 603 -4.40 9.88 -10.06
N THR A 604 -4.29 11.00 -9.37
CA THR A 604 -4.75 12.29 -9.89
C THR A 604 -3.68 13.34 -9.83
N GLY A 605 -2.66 13.27 -8.97
CA GLY A 605 -1.69 14.37 -8.76
C GLY A 605 -2.33 15.60 -8.10
N ALA A 606 -3.47 15.43 -7.45
CA ALA A 606 -4.31 16.51 -6.94
C ALA A 606 -3.63 17.37 -5.86
N ILE A 607 -2.93 16.73 -4.90
CA ILE A 607 -2.26 17.45 -3.81
C ILE A 607 -1.12 18.29 -4.39
N TRP A 608 -0.30 17.67 -5.24
CA TRP A 608 0.80 18.33 -5.95
C TRP A 608 0.35 19.54 -6.77
N ARG A 609 -0.66 19.39 -7.63
CA ARG A 609 -1.14 20.51 -8.45
C ARG A 609 -1.55 21.71 -7.61
N ARG A 610 -2.23 21.48 -6.48
CA ARG A 610 -2.68 22.55 -5.59
C ARG A 610 -1.48 23.18 -4.87
N MET A 611 -0.66 22.37 -4.22
CA MET A 611 0.48 22.88 -3.45
C MET A 611 1.53 23.60 -4.28
N MET A 612 1.79 23.15 -5.52
CA MET A 612 2.75 23.79 -6.42
C MET A 612 2.30 25.17 -6.93
N THR A 613 1.04 25.55 -6.69
CA THR A 613 0.54 26.90 -6.96
C THR A 613 0.57 27.83 -5.74
N HIS A 614 0.81 27.29 -4.54
CA HIS A 614 0.82 28.08 -3.31
C HIS A 614 2.08 28.95 -3.24
N GLU A 615 1.91 30.24 -2.94
CA GLU A 615 2.97 31.25 -2.96
C GLU A 615 4.16 30.89 -2.06
N ALA A 616 3.91 30.36 -0.86
CA ALA A 616 4.94 29.88 0.05
C ALA A 616 5.84 28.81 -0.60
N ILE A 617 5.27 27.83 -1.30
CA ILE A 617 6.02 26.75 -1.93
C ILE A 617 6.83 27.29 -3.11
N VAL A 618 6.19 28.09 -3.97
CA VAL A 618 6.86 28.71 -5.13
C VAL A 618 8.04 29.58 -4.68
N GLN A 619 7.84 30.45 -3.70
CA GLN A 619 8.89 31.31 -3.16
C GLN A 619 9.98 30.51 -2.44
N GLY A 620 9.59 29.49 -1.67
CA GLY A 620 10.51 28.60 -0.95
C GLY A 620 11.45 27.87 -1.91
N LEU A 621 10.91 27.24 -2.94
CA LEU A 621 11.67 26.57 -4.00
C LEU A 621 12.59 27.55 -4.73
N ALA A 622 12.09 28.73 -5.12
CA ALA A 622 12.89 29.75 -5.79
C ALA A 622 14.07 30.23 -4.91
N ARG A 623 13.82 30.49 -3.62
CA ARG A 623 14.84 30.94 -2.65
C ARG A 623 15.82 29.83 -2.28
N ALA A 624 15.41 28.56 -2.35
CA ALA A 624 16.29 27.39 -2.26
C ALA A 624 17.11 27.15 -3.54
N GLY A 625 16.82 27.88 -4.63
CA GLY A 625 17.56 27.78 -5.89
C GLY A 625 17.13 26.62 -6.78
N PHE A 626 15.92 26.10 -6.58
CA PHE A 626 15.29 25.18 -7.52
C PHE A 626 15.04 25.86 -8.86
N ARG A 627 15.30 25.13 -9.94
CA ARG A 627 15.06 25.57 -11.32
C ARG A 627 14.50 24.41 -12.11
N PRO A 628 13.66 24.65 -13.13
CA PRO A 628 13.30 23.63 -14.10
C PRO A 628 14.55 23.00 -14.72
N VAL A 629 14.51 21.70 -14.99
CA VAL A 629 15.57 21.03 -15.75
C VAL A 629 15.60 21.64 -17.15
N SER A 630 16.70 22.29 -17.52
CA SER A 630 16.85 22.90 -18.84
C SER A 630 16.93 21.80 -19.91
N THR A 631 15.90 21.65 -20.73
CA THR A 631 15.95 20.85 -21.94
C THR A 631 16.75 21.59 -23.01
N SER A 632 18.09 21.50 -22.96
CA SER A 632 18.94 22.03 -24.02
C SER A 632 18.98 21.08 -25.22
N ALA A 633 17.86 21.08 -25.96
CA ALA A 633 17.81 21.00 -27.42
C ALA A 633 16.51 21.70 -27.85
N ALA A 634 16.60 22.97 -28.22
CA ALA A 634 15.50 23.74 -28.80
C ALA A 634 15.41 23.49 -30.32
N PRO A 635 14.34 23.93 -31.01
CA PRO A 635 12.96 23.47 -30.87
C PRO A 635 12.40 23.05 -32.24
N LEU A 636 11.47 22.10 -32.30
CA LEU A 636 10.59 21.93 -33.47
C LEU A 636 9.18 21.58 -32.98
N GLY A 637 8.22 22.46 -33.30
CA GLY A 637 6.77 22.19 -33.29
C GLY A 637 6.14 21.94 -31.93
N THR A 638 5.53 22.98 -31.37
CA THR A 638 4.72 22.95 -30.15
C THR A 638 3.56 21.97 -30.25
N CYS A 639 3.62 20.93 -29.43
CA CYS A 639 2.45 20.43 -28.71
C CYS A 639 2.75 20.67 -27.23
N ASP A 640 1.76 21.08 -26.44
CA ASP A 640 1.92 21.27 -25.00
C ASP A 640 2.50 19.99 -24.37
N PRO A 641 3.72 20.02 -23.78
CA PRO A 641 4.31 18.87 -23.10
C PRO A 641 3.44 18.32 -21.96
N GLN A 642 2.44 19.09 -21.48
CA GLN A 642 1.48 18.64 -20.47
C GLN A 642 0.33 17.79 -21.03
N SER A 643 0.21 17.67 -22.35
CA SER A 643 -0.88 16.92 -22.99
C SER A 643 -0.57 15.43 -23.15
N LEU A 644 0.70 15.02 -23.30
CA LEU A 644 1.08 13.62 -23.46
C LEU A 644 1.20 12.91 -22.10
N ARG A 645 0.33 11.92 -21.84
CA ARG A 645 0.41 11.04 -20.67
C ARG A 645 0.56 9.60 -21.12
N CYS A 646 1.53 8.88 -20.55
CA CYS A 646 1.63 7.43 -20.72
C CYS A 646 1.47 6.76 -19.37
N PHE A 647 0.44 5.93 -19.24
CA PHE A 647 0.15 5.25 -17.98
C PHE A 647 -0.46 3.87 -18.23
N PRO A 648 -0.26 2.91 -17.31
CA PRO A 648 0.68 2.99 -16.19
C PRO A 648 2.13 3.07 -16.70
N ASN A 649 3.01 3.68 -15.92
CA ASN A 649 4.44 3.73 -16.22
C ASN A 649 5.20 3.71 -14.89
N PRO A 650 5.80 2.57 -14.50
CA PRO A 650 6.05 1.36 -15.29
C PRO A 650 4.79 0.58 -15.70
N PHE A 651 4.91 -0.25 -16.73
CA PHE A 651 3.85 -1.15 -17.24
C PHE A 651 4.43 -2.53 -17.60
N THR A 652 3.59 -3.56 -17.63
CA THR A 652 3.98 -4.94 -18.01
C THR A 652 3.36 -5.47 -19.30
N ARG A 653 2.15 -5.02 -19.63
CA ARG A 653 1.40 -5.56 -20.79
C ARG A 653 0.73 -4.48 -21.61
N ARG A 654 0.17 -3.48 -20.96
CA ARG A 654 -0.60 -2.42 -21.61
C ARG A 654 -0.10 -1.06 -21.19
N LEU A 655 -0.03 -0.16 -22.15
CA LEU A 655 0.31 1.25 -21.96
C LEU A 655 -0.75 2.09 -22.65
N GLU A 656 -1.48 2.91 -21.91
CA GLU A 656 -2.36 3.93 -22.47
C GLU A 656 -1.58 5.21 -22.72
N VAL A 657 -1.77 5.78 -23.91
CA VAL A 657 -1.17 7.03 -24.38
C VAL A 657 -2.31 8.02 -24.62
N GLN A 658 -2.38 9.07 -23.80
CA GLN A 658 -3.34 10.17 -23.93
C GLN A 658 -2.63 11.43 -24.45
N TYR A 659 -3.27 12.15 -25.37
CA TYR A 659 -2.79 13.43 -25.90
C TYR A 659 -3.93 14.28 -26.44
N VAL A 660 -3.74 15.59 -26.52
CA VAL A 660 -4.77 16.54 -27.00
C VAL A 660 -4.37 17.07 -28.37
N LEU A 661 -5.30 17.05 -29.33
CA LEU A 661 -5.13 17.66 -30.65
C LEU A 661 -5.92 18.96 -30.77
N GLU A 662 -5.27 20.05 -31.17
CA GLU A 662 -5.94 21.34 -31.40
C GLU A 662 -6.76 21.37 -32.70
N GLY A 663 -6.50 20.43 -33.61
CA GLY A 663 -7.12 20.31 -34.93
C GLY A 663 -7.08 18.87 -35.43
N VAL A 664 -7.74 18.61 -36.56
CA VAL A 664 -7.64 17.31 -37.24
C VAL A 664 -6.20 17.11 -37.71
N ALA A 665 -5.53 16.04 -37.27
CA ALA A 665 -4.11 15.79 -37.56
C ALA A 665 -3.82 14.31 -37.79
N ARG A 666 -2.78 14.01 -38.57
CA ARG A 666 -2.28 12.65 -38.73
C ARG A 666 -1.24 12.36 -37.66
N VAL A 667 -1.46 11.34 -36.82
CA VAL A 667 -0.61 11.05 -35.66
C VAL A 667 -0.18 9.59 -35.64
N GLY A 668 1.12 9.37 -35.49
CA GLY A 668 1.75 8.06 -35.33
C GLY A 668 2.60 7.99 -34.07
N VAL A 669 2.94 6.78 -33.64
CA VAL A 669 3.75 6.53 -32.44
C VAL A 669 4.89 5.59 -32.76
N THR A 670 6.08 5.89 -32.25
CA THR A 670 7.25 5.00 -32.34
C THR A 670 7.83 4.83 -30.94
N VAL A 671 8.17 3.61 -30.58
CA VAL A 671 8.78 3.25 -29.30
C VAL A 671 10.21 2.78 -29.58
N TYR A 672 11.17 3.31 -28.83
CA TYR A 672 12.59 3.00 -28.92
C TYR A 672 13.08 2.35 -27.64
N ASP A 673 14.12 1.52 -27.72
CA ASP A 673 14.88 1.11 -26.55
C ASP A 673 15.98 2.13 -26.19
N VAL A 674 16.70 1.88 -25.09
CA VAL A 674 17.81 2.74 -24.62
C VAL A 674 18.97 2.88 -25.62
N LEU A 675 19.06 2.01 -26.64
CA LEU A 675 20.07 2.08 -27.69
C LEU A 675 19.55 2.83 -28.93
N GLY A 676 18.32 3.35 -28.88
CA GLY A 676 17.67 4.05 -30.00
C GLY A 676 17.10 3.14 -31.07
N ARG A 677 16.98 1.83 -30.82
CA ARG A 677 16.39 0.88 -31.78
C ARG A 677 14.88 0.87 -31.65
N VAL A 678 14.16 0.81 -32.78
CA VAL A 678 12.70 0.75 -32.79
C VAL A 678 12.22 -0.59 -32.22
N VAL A 679 11.43 -0.52 -31.15
CA VAL A 679 10.75 -1.63 -30.48
C VAL A 679 9.35 -1.85 -31.06
N ALA A 680 8.62 -0.77 -31.31
CA ALA A 680 7.29 -0.82 -31.90
C ALA A 680 7.02 0.47 -32.69
N ALA A 681 6.24 0.39 -33.76
CA ALA A 681 5.83 1.54 -34.55
C ALA A 681 4.39 1.40 -35.01
N TYR A 682 3.60 2.46 -34.80
CA TYR A 682 2.20 2.58 -35.16
C TYR A 682 2.08 3.69 -36.22
N ALA A 683 1.62 3.31 -37.40
CA ALA A 683 1.59 4.19 -38.55
C ALA A 683 0.69 5.42 -38.30
N PRO A 684 1.05 6.61 -38.84
CA PRO A 684 0.24 7.80 -38.69
C PRO A 684 -1.16 7.64 -39.31
N HIS A 685 -2.21 7.96 -38.55
CA HIS A 685 -3.59 8.00 -39.02
C HIS A 685 -4.31 9.29 -38.60
N TRP A 686 -5.34 9.68 -39.34
CA TRP A 686 -6.10 10.89 -39.07
C TRP A 686 -6.93 10.76 -37.80
N GLN A 687 -6.85 11.78 -36.94
CA GLN A 687 -7.59 11.88 -35.70
C GLN A 687 -8.25 13.26 -35.56
N PRO A 688 -9.43 13.33 -34.93
CA PRO A 688 -10.15 14.59 -34.73
C PRO A 688 -9.45 15.49 -33.69
N SER A 689 -9.82 16.77 -33.65
CA SER A 689 -9.44 17.66 -32.54
C SER A 689 -10.05 17.18 -31.22
N GLY A 690 -9.37 17.41 -30.09
CA GLY A 690 -9.79 17.03 -28.75
C GLY A 690 -8.87 15.99 -28.12
N LEU A 691 -9.26 15.49 -26.94
CA LEU A 691 -8.53 14.45 -26.22
C LEU A 691 -8.58 13.12 -26.97
N GLN A 692 -7.41 12.55 -27.23
CA GLN A 692 -7.21 11.27 -27.90
C GLN A 692 -6.68 10.25 -26.90
N HIS A 693 -7.06 8.99 -27.12
CA HIS A 693 -6.66 7.84 -26.32
C HIS A 693 -6.17 6.73 -27.24
N MET A 694 -5.01 6.15 -26.93
CA MET A 694 -4.46 5.02 -27.66
C MET A 694 -3.89 3.99 -26.69
N VAL A 695 -4.33 2.74 -26.79
CA VAL A 695 -3.81 1.64 -25.96
C VAL A 695 -2.80 0.82 -26.75
N LEU A 696 -1.61 0.65 -26.18
CA LEU A 696 -0.51 -0.12 -26.75
C LEU A 696 -0.32 -1.42 -25.99
N GLU A 697 -0.36 -2.54 -26.71
CA GLU A 697 -0.01 -3.87 -26.19
C GLU A 697 1.50 -4.08 -26.30
N ALA A 698 2.14 -4.30 -25.16
CA ALA A 698 3.59 -4.35 -24.99
C ALA A 698 4.12 -5.73 -24.61
N THR A 699 3.29 -6.78 -24.69
CA THR A 699 3.66 -8.16 -24.33
C THR A 699 4.91 -8.69 -25.03
N SER A 700 5.26 -8.15 -26.21
CA SER A 700 6.46 -8.51 -26.98
C SER A 700 7.63 -7.52 -26.82
N TRP A 701 7.46 -6.43 -26.06
CA TRP A 701 8.50 -5.41 -25.91
C TRP A 701 9.60 -5.90 -24.97
N PRO A 702 10.87 -5.46 -25.15
CA PRO A 702 11.92 -5.77 -24.19
C PRO A 702 11.65 -5.08 -22.86
N ALA A 703 12.02 -5.72 -21.76
CA ALA A 703 11.97 -5.09 -20.44
C ALA A 703 13.09 -4.05 -20.30
N GLY A 704 12.85 -3.04 -19.47
CA GLY A 704 13.77 -1.93 -19.21
C GLY A 704 13.22 -0.58 -19.66
N PRO A 705 14.09 0.45 -19.69
CA PRO A 705 13.69 1.77 -20.12
C PRO A 705 13.44 1.78 -21.63
N LEU A 706 12.35 2.42 -22.03
CA LEU A 706 11.94 2.65 -23.41
C LEU A 706 11.65 4.14 -23.59
N LEU A 707 11.68 4.64 -24.81
CA LEU A 707 11.25 5.98 -25.16
C LEU A 707 10.12 5.90 -26.16
N LEU A 708 8.93 6.39 -25.80
CA LEU A 708 7.84 6.58 -26.73
C LEU A 708 7.90 7.97 -27.33
N GLU A 709 7.71 8.04 -28.64
CA GLU A 709 7.68 9.26 -29.43
C GLU A 709 6.38 9.31 -30.24
N LEU A 710 5.57 10.33 -29.98
CA LEU A 710 4.39 10.71 -30.73
C LEU A 710 4.82 11.69 -31.84
N ARG A 711 4.44 11.42 -33.09
CA ARG A 711 4.69 12.32 -34.23
C ARG A 711 3.40 12.60 -34.99
N GLY A 712 3.13 13.86 -35.28
CA GLY A 712 2.15 14.29 -36.26
C GLY A 712 2.69 15.36 -37.18
N ASP A 713 1.88 15.77 -38.17
CA ASP A 713 2.32 16.67 -39.26
C ASP A 713 2.89 18.01 -38.76
N SER A 714 2.49 18.47 -37.57
CA SER A 714 3.03 19.65 -36.88
C SER A 714 3.34 19.40 -35.39
N MET A 715 3.44 18.13 -34.96
CA MET A 715 3.52 17.72 -33.56
C MET A 715 4.66 16.72 -33.33
N ARG A 716 5.41 16.92 -32.24
CA ARG A 716 6.33 15.89 -31.71
C ARG A 716 6.33 15.93 -30.18
N ALA A 717 6.07 14.80 -29.54
CA ALA A 717 6.09 14.68 -28.08
C ALA A 717 6.69 13.34 -27.66
N ASN A 718 7.36 13.31 -26.50
CA ASN A 718 8.11 12.15 -26.04
C ASN A 718 7.73 11.77 -24.60
N CYS A 719 7.83 10.48 -24.29
CA CYS A 719 7.47 9.91 -23.00
C CYS A 719 8.45 8.80 -22.64
N LEU A 720 9.19 8.96 -21.54
CA LEU A 720 10.07 7.91 -21.02
C LEU A 720 9.21 6.83 -20.40
N LEU A 721 9.47 5.58 -20.73
CA LEU A 721 8.69 4.40 -20.39
C LEU A 721 9.56 3.40 -19.64
N ILE A 722 8.98 2.67 -18.69
CA ILE A 722 9.64 1.55 -18.01
C ILE A 722 8.78 0.30 -18.22
N HIS A 723 9.22 -0.60 -19.10
CA HIS A 723 8.55 -1.87 -19.32
C HIS A 723 9.09 -2.93 -18.37
N LEU A 724 8.23 -3.47 -17.51
CA LEU A 724 8.54 -4.59 -16.62
C LEU A 724 8.15 -5.89 -17.34
N LYS A 725 8.98 -6.94 -17.25
CA LYS A 725 8.65 -8.21 -17.90
C LYS A 725 7.44 -8.84 -17.15
N PRO A 726 6.40 -9.31 -17.87
CA PRO A 726 5.19 -9.84 -17.27
C PRO A 726 5.37 -11.17 -16.52
#